data_AF-A0AAF5DPY1-F1
#
_entry.id   AF-A0AAF5DPY1-F1
#
_cell.length_a   1.000
_cell.length_b   1.000
_cell.length_c   1.000
_cell.angle_alpha   90.00
_cell.angle_beta   90.00
_cell.angle_gamma   90.00
#
_symmetry.space_group_name_H-M   'P 1'
#
loop_
_entity.id
_entity.type
_entity.pdbx_description
1 polymer ?
#
loop_
_entity_poly.entity_id
_entity_poly.type
_entity_poly.pdbx_seq_one_letter_code
_entity_poly.pdbx_strand_id
1 'polypeptide(L)'
;KYRRIKSNMSRSSTRLFFRKNIKFAIFSILIIGSSILLLLQIIDNRGSVNLEHKHKYKNDFKDYKTQIIVITPTYKRYTRMADMTRMTNTLRLVPNVHWILVEDGLEKSKLLENLLERSEIPYTYIVHKTASGYPKRGWYQRDMALTYLRNNYDKITNNFNHSVVFFGDDDNSYDTRLFTNYIANVKKVGIWAVGHVGGAIFESPKVENGKVIGWHVRWMPSRKFATDMAGFAISLKCFLDNPNALFGKSCKRGGGAPEPCLLESLGFTKDDLEPFGFDKPPGESREILVYHTKTSKPKSFPQQDLYGYDEGMLYENNEGEFTSFYKPKGLMKTLHRINAQNLESGGLNNFSEAFQSFMTRVKFFSVGRLRRTYSSSALEFMKYRTLLPMIVGNECDNGSSFDNFNSNIYSGKSNEYINEYEKVVVSNIPLKVSTTQCKAFFSKYGKIINCELSFDDKLNIKGTSSKSGLKVTSTAIITFASKNDVEKLLMVEPEELKLYGHIMKVDKVDLSLKKSVSIVKSLNTKHGILSFDDSFTNIDNGIINRFSRTPSSTSLSASNSLSEKVISWNGLPNKAIQKILSYLTHIECLKFERINKKWLEAGIKVWTQTKILSFKDHKKIGRIFTKEKPLTLEILKQFLQRGGINLKKLDLSLVPNTLNDSAFIIIGKYCKSLETLDISGIHSTVKNIIFLGEYLNIKHLSYRNMTSIDEKCFWYLIKGFFDTLVSVDFRGCKMLRGQCFISLTNSLEKLYLDGCYSLEARAIEDVCMQAQGLKVLKLNGCFNITDEYISLISRTLLDLEVFTLHGDGYKNLSSSSLTCLTLLKNLVELSFDYNSLINDEFIIALSKSNQNIKKLSFAYSGNENSITSDGLSLIKNLNQLMYLDLSGLLGVDINSLSKIINDCKKLSEWYLRNCPNLDDLALECFLNASQCISIIDVSACLGVSNKSIQKILKHFTFEDKNSKTITLVVGSTAIQIELLRIRNSRIVLDLNDSSSLPLDIFTNPSIKEFEGIEKKIKNELEDIYKDCNIMDVKKSYIVGALTGEDESPIFNSHEEMVEWAKKEAANLNIQL
;
A
#
# COMPACT_ATOMS: atom_id res chain seq x y z
N LYS A 1 6.81 59.46 50.26
CA LYS A 1 6.30 58.64 49.13
C LYS A 1 6.71 57.15 49.21
N TYR A 2 7.97 56.80 49.51
CA TYR A 2 8.46 55.40 49.50
C TYR A 2 7.71 54.40 50.42
N ARG A 3 7.32 54.78 51.65
CA ARG A 3 6.56 53.88 52.56
C ARG A 3 5.16 53.53 52.05
N ARG A 4 4.49 54.43 51.30
CA ARG A 4 3.16 54.20 50.71
C ARG A 4 3.21 53.22 49.53
N ILE A 5 4.32 53.16 48.79
CA ILE A 5 4.50 52.21 47.68
C ILE A 5 4.67 50.79 48.20
N LYS A 6 5.43 50.58 49.29
CA LYS A 6 5.60 49.25 49.89
C LYS A 6 4.30 48.67 50.46
N SER A 7 3.46 49.49 51.09
CA SER A 7 2.17 49.00 51.62
C SER A 7 1.17 48.67 50.50
N ASN A 8 1.16 49.44 49.41
CA ASN A 8 0.32 49.15 48.25
C ASN A 8 0.82 47.95 47.43
N MET A 9 2.13 47.77 47.26
CA MET A 9 2.68 46.55 46.65
C MET A 9 2.36 45.33 47.50
N SER A 10 2.52 45.39 48.82
CA SER A 10 2.14 44.29 49.72
C SER A 10 0.68 43.89 49.52
N ARG A 11 -0.28 44.84 49.59
CA ARG A 11 -1.71 44.57 49.39
C ARG A 11 -2.06 44.09 47.98
N SER A 12 -1.37 44.59 46.95
CA SER A 12 -1.53 44.15 45.56
C SER A 12 -1.08 42.70 45.39
N SER A 13 0.10 42.36 45.92
CA SER A 13 0.65 41.00 45.89
C SER A 13 -0.26 40.02 46.62
N THR A 14 -0.77 40.38 47.80
CA THR A 14 -1.70 39.51 48.54
C THR A 14 -3.01 39.32 47.79
N ARG A 15 -3.57 40.37 47.17
CA ARG A 15 -4.78 40.25 46.33
C ARG A 15 -4.55 39.39 45.09
N LEU A 16 -3.40 39.51 44.43
CA LEU A 16 -3.06 38.69 43.27
C LEU A 16 -2.86 37.23 43.65
N PHE A 17 -2.23 36.98 44.80
CA PHE A 17 -2.02 35.64 45.35
C PHE A 17 -3.35 34.99 45.76
N PHE A 18 -4.24 35.73 46.43
CA PHE A 18 -5.59 35.28 46.74
C PHE A 18 -6.42 35.00 45.48
N ARG A 19 -6.35 35.85 44.44
CA ARG A 19 -7.05 35.60 43.17
C ARG A 19 -6.52 34.37 42.44
N LYS A 20 -5.20 34.15 42.42
CA LYS A 20 -4.60 32.94 41.83
C LYS A 20 -5.02 31.69 42.61
N ASN A 21 -4.99 31.73 43.94
CA ASN A 21 -5.39 30.58 44.77
C ASN A 21 -6.89 30.32 44.73
N ILE A 22 -7.75 31.34 44.61
CA ILE A 22 -9.18 31.16 44.38
C ILE A 22 -9.42 30.51 43.02
N LYS A 23 -8.75 30.98 41.96
CA LYS A 23 -8.85 30.32 40.64
C LYS A 23 -8.39 28.87 40.70
N PHE A 24 -7.27 28.60 41.39
CA PHE A 24 -6.76 27.24 41.56
C PHE A 24 -7.76 26.38 42.35
N ALA A 25 -8.33 26.90 43.44
CA ALA A 25 -9.34 26.22 44.24
C ALA A 25 -10.62 25.94 43.46
N ILE A 26 -11.11 26.88 42.66
CA ILE A 26 -12.26 26.67 41.76
C ILE A 26 -11.94 25.59 40.73
N PHE A 27 -10.72 25.60 40.17
CA PHE A 27 -10.27 24.56 39.24
C PHE A 27 -10.19 23.18 39.91
N SER A 28 -9.66 23.11 41.13
CA SER A 28 -9.63 21.88 41.94
C SER A 28 -11.04 21.37 42.23
N ILE A 29 -11.97 22.26 42.61
CA ILE A 29 -13.38 21.92 42.87
C ILE A 29 -14.05 21.42 41.60
N LEU A 30 -13.78 22.00 40.44
CA LEU A 30 -14.31 21.53 39.15
C LEU A 30 -13.75 20.15 38.76
N ILE A 31 -12.47 19.89 39.00
CA ILE A 31 -11.86 18.58 38.74
C ILE A 31 -12.40 17.53 39.70
N ILE A 32 -12.54 17.86 40.98
CA ILE A 32 -13.11 16.96 41.99
C ILE A 32 -14.59 16.73 41.67
N GLY A 33 -15.33 17.77 41.31
CA GLY A 33 -16.73 17.69 40.90
C GLY A 33 -16.93 16.84 39.65
N SER A 34 -16.08 16.98 38.62
CA SER A 34 -16.14 16.14 37.42
C SER A 34 -15.73 14.70 37.71
N SER A 35 -14.77 14.49 38.61
CA SER A 35 -14.37 13.15 39.07
C SER A 35 -15.48 12.48 39.88
N ILE A 36 -16.17 13.22 40.74
CA ILE A 36 -17.34 12.75 41.51
C ILE A 36 -18.52 12.50 40.58
N LEU A 37 -18.78 13.34 39.58
CA LEU A 37 -19.80 13.10 38.56
C LEU A 37 -19.47 11.84 37.77
N LEU A 38 -18.22 11.64 37.36
CA LEU A 38 -17.79 10.40 36.71
C LEU A 38 -17.97 9.20 37.65
N LEU A 39 -17.63 9.33 38.93
CA LEU A 39 -17.80 8.27 39.92
C LEU A 39 -19.28 7.98 40.20
N LEU A 40 -20.12 9.01 40.28
CA LEU A 40 -21.57 8.90 40.40
C LEU A 40 -22.13 8.27 39.13
N GLN A 41 -21.64 8.60 37.95
CA GLN A 41 -22.06 7.96 36.71
C GLN A 41 -21.63 6.49 36.67
N ILE A 42 -20.47 6.15 37.26
CA ILE A 42 -20.04 4.76 37.45
C ILE A 42 -20.88 4.06 38.53
N ILE A 43 -21.30 4.75 39.60
CA ILE A 43 -22.10 4.19 40.69
C ILE A 43 -23.58 4.07 40.29
N ASP A 44 -24.10 5.01 39.53
CA ASP A 44 -25.45 5.01 38.96
C ASP A 44 -25.54 3.99 37.81
N ASN A 45 -24.43 3.78 37.07
CA ASN A 45 -24.26 2.59 36.23
C ASN A 45 -23.97 1.29 37.01
N ARG A 46 -23.74 1.37 38.33
CA ARG A 46 -23.85 0.24 39.26
C ARG A 46 -25.20 0.20 39.95
N GLY A 47 -26.14 1.06 39.56
CA GLY A 47 -27.56 0.83 39.75
C GLY A 47 -27.82 -0.55 39.17
N SER A 48 -28.17 -1.47 40.07
CA SER A 48 -28.22 -2.91 39.90
C SER A 48 -28.63 -3.28 38.49
N VAL A 49 -27.64 -3.45 37.61
CA VAL A 49 -27.85 -4.22 36.40
C VAL A 49 -28.07 -5.60 36.96
N ASN A 50 -29.34 -5.90 37.21
CA ASN A 50 -29.89 -7.21 37.10
C ASN A 50 -29.36 -7.69 35.75
N LEU A 51 -28.18 -8.30 35.78
CA LEU A 51 -27.81 -9.36 34.87
C LEU A 51 -28.86 -10.42 35.17
N GLU A 52 -30.06 -10.19 34.66
CA GLU A 52 -30.96 -11.26 34.29
C GLU A 52 -30.06 -12.14 33.46
N HIS A 53 -29.62 -13.21 34.12
CA HIS A 53 -29.01 -14.32 33.48
C HIS A 53 -30.07 -14.80 32.50
N LYS A 54 -30.10 -14.24 31.29
CA LYS A 54 -30.68 -14.90 30.12
C LYS A 54 -29.76 -16.05 29.70
N HIS A 55 -29.23 -16.78 30.67
CA HIS A 55 -28.93 -18.19 30.57
C HIS A 55 -30.25 -18.95 30.75
N LYS A 56 -31.14 -18.77 29.79
CA LYS A 56 -32.00 -19.87 29.36
C LYS A 56 -31.67 -20.13 27.90
N TYR A 57 -30.43 -20.60 27.67
CA TYR A 57 -30.32 -21.75 26.78
C TYR A 57 -31.09 -22.85 27.50
N LYS A 58 -32.41 -22.85 27.31
CA LYS A 58 -33.14 -24.10 27.39
C LYS A 58 -32.43 -24.95 26.36
N ASN A 59 -31.58 -25.86 26.83
CA ASN A 59 -31.37 -27.13 26.18
C ASN A 59 -32.72 -27.85 26.21
N ASP A 60 -33.73 -27.27 25.55
CA ASP A 60 -34.74 -28.06 24.90
C ASP A 60 -33.91 -28.77 23.84
N PHE A 61 -33.32 -29.91 24.22
CA PHE A 61 -32.94 -30.95 23.29
C PHE A 61 -34.24 -31.22 22.54
N LYS A 62 -34.48 -30.44 21.48
CA LYS A 62 -35.48 -30.78 20.49
C LYS A 62 -35.05 -32.15 20.06
N ASP A 63 -35.88 -33.12 20.40
CA ASP A 63 -35.72 -34.48 19.95
C ASP A 63 -35.85 -34.43 18.43
N TYR A 64 -34.72 -34.23 17.74
CA TYR A 64 -34.69 -34.01 16.31
C TYR A 64 -35.00 -35.36 15.66
N LYS A 65 -36.28 -35.63 15.44
CA LYS A 65 -36.75 -36.89 14.82
C LYS A 65 -36.26 -37.08 13.37
N THR A 66 -35.62 -36.06 12.80
CA THR A 66 -35.08 -36.07 11.44
C THR A 66 -33.58 -36.31 11.48
N GLN A 67 -33.11 -37.26 10.68
CA GLN A 67 -31.69 -37.44 10.41
C GLN A 67 -31.22 -36.53 9.27
N ILE A 68 -30.03 -35.95 9.38
CA ILE A 68 -29.41 -35.18 8.30
C ILE A 68 -28.30 -36.01 7.66
N ILE A 69 -28.44 -36.32 6.37
CA ILE A 69 -27.42 -37.03 5.59
C ILE A 69 -26.67 -36.00 4.74
N VAL A 70 -25.40 -35.77 5.07
CA VAL A 70 -24.55 -34.81 4.34
C VAL A 70 -23.72 -35.57 3.31
N ILE A 71 -23.81 -35.20 2.04
CA ILE A 71 -23.00 -35.76 0.95
C ILE A 71 -21.92 -34.74 0.57
N THR A 72 -20.66 -35.13 0.68
CA THR A 72 -19.51 -34.27 0.41
C THR A 72 -18.54 -34.93 -0.57
N PRO A 73 -18.48 -34.45 -1.82
CA PRO A 73 -17.41 -34.84 -2.73
C PRO A 73 -16.11 -34.12 -2.35
N THR A 74 -15.00 -34.83 -2.38
CA THR A 74 -13.67 -34.27 -2.09
C THR A 74 -12.63 -34.85 -3.03
N TYR A 75 -11.56 -34.10 -3.26
CA TYR A 75 -10.47 -34.49 -4.17
C TYR A 75 -9.14 -33.97 -3.65
N LYS A 76 -8.04 -34.59 -4.12
CA LYS A 76 -6.68 -34.24 -3.71
C LYS A 76 -6.30 -32.81 -4.11
N ARG A 77 -6.07 -31.95 -3.10
CA ARG A 77 -5.58 -30.57 -3.24
C ARG A 77 -4.89 -30.12 -1.96
N TYR A 78 -4.00 -29.13 -2.06
CA TYR A 78 -3.25 -28.60 -0.91
C TYR A 78 -4.14 -28.11 0.25
N THR A 79 -5.27 -27.48 -0.05
CA THR A 79 -6.17 -26.90 0.97
C THR A 79 -7.11 -27.92 1.60
N ARG A 80 -7.14 -29.16 1.06
CA ARG A 80 -8.13 -30.18 1.38
C ARG A 80 -8.24 -30.46 2.86
N MET A 81 -7.12 -30.69 3.54
CA MET A 81 -7.13 -31.04 4.96
C MET A 81 -7.60 -29.88 5.84
N ALA A 82 -7.32 -28.64 5.45
CA ALA A 82 -7.83 -27.46 6.15
C ALA A 82 -9.35 -27.33 5.98
N ASP A 83 -9.84 -27.49 4.75
CA ASP A 83 -11.26 -27.47 4.40
C ASP A 83 -12.03 -28.57 5.16
N MET A 84 -11.52 -29.80 5.11
CA MET A 84 -12.09 -30.96 5.80
C MET A 84 -12.06 -30.81 7.33
N THR A 85 -11.01 -30.21 7.89
CA THR A 85 -10.95 -29.94 9.34
C THR A 85 -12.01 -28.93 9.76
N ARG A 86 -12.20 -27.85 8.97
CA ARG A 86 -13.27 -26.86 9.22
C ARG A 86 -14.64 -27.54 9.16
N MET A 87 -14.91 -28.32 8.11
CA MET A 87 -16.18 -29.03 7.96
C MET A 87 -16.45 -30.01 9.11
N THR A 88 -15.43 -30.76 9.53
CA THR A 88 -15.55 -31.72 10.65
C THR A 88 -15.92 -31.02 11.94
N ASN A 89 -15.27 -29.89 12.26
CA ASN A 89 -15.57 -29.12 13.46
C ASN A 89 -17.00 -28.55 13.44
N THR A 90 -17.51 -28.16 12.26
CA THR A 90 -18.90 -27.73 12.12
C THR A 90 -19.88 -28.89 12.30
N LEU A 91 -19.69 -30.00 11.59
CA LEU A 91 -20.62 -31.13 11.61
C LEU A 91 -20.67 -31.83 12.98
N ARG A 92 -19.56 -31.82 13.74
CA ARG A 92 -19.53 -32.37 15.11
C ARG A 92 -20.51 -31.67 16.06
N LEU A 93 -20.89 -30.43 15.76
CA LEU A 93 -21.86 -29.66 16.54
C LEU A 93 -23.32 -29.91 16.11
N VAL A 94 -23.54 -30.70 15.06
CA VAL A 94 -24.86 -30.96 14.48
C VAL A 94 -25.41 -32.30 14.99
N PRO A 95 -26.60 -32.32 15.63
CA PRO A 95 -27.21 -33.57 16.09
C PRO A 95 -27.76 -34.40 14.91
N ASN A 96 -27.82 -35.73 15.10
CA ASN A 96 -28.43 -36.70 14.18
C ASN A 96 -27.91 -36.61 12.73
N VAL A 97 -26.61 -36.30 12.58
CA VAL A 97 -25.95 -36.21 11.28
C VAL A 97 -25.27 -37.53 10.90
N HIS A 98 -25.38 -37.91 9.63
CA HIS A 98 -24.59 -38.98 9.01
C HIS A 98 -23.84 -38.41 7.81
N TRP A 99 -22.52 -38.57 7.78
CA TRP A 99 -21.67 -37.95 6.77
C TRP A 99 -21.19 -38.94 5.71
N ILE A 100 -21.64 -38.78 4.47
CA ILE A 100 -21.17 -39.55 3.32
C ILE A 100 -20.06 -38.75 2.62
N LEU A 101 -18.82 -39.18 2.83
CA LEU A 101 -17.64 -38.62 2.17
C LEU A 101 -17.29 -39.43 0.92
N VAL A 102 -17.09 -38.75 -0.21
CA VAL A 102 -16.75 -39.40 -1.48
C VAL A 102 -15.43 -38.89 -2.03
N GLU A 103 -14.44 -39.78 -2.08
CA GLU A 103 -13.12 -39.52 -2.65
C GLU A 103 -13.14 -39.57 -4.18
N ASP A 104 -12.72 -38.49 -4.85
CA ASP A 104 -12.32 -38.52 -6.27
C ASP A 104 -10.89 -39.07 -6.40
N GLY A 105 -10.76 -40.38 -6.28
CA GLY A 105 -9.49 -41.08 -6.26
C GLY A 105 -9.64 -42.57 -6.57
N LEU A 106 -8.51 -43.29 -6.58
CA LEU A 106 -8.48 -44.74 -6.78
C LEU A 106 -8.53 -45.51 -5.45
N GLU A 107 -8.15 -44.88 -4.35
CA GLU A 107 -8.03 -45.47 -3.01
C GLU A 107 -8.44 -44.45 -1.93
N LYS A 108 -8.72 -44.94 -0.72
CA LYS A 108 -9.03 -44.11 0.45
C LYS A 108 -7.79 -43.38 0.95
N SER A 109 -7.95 -42.15 1.39
CA SER A 109 -6.90 -41.36 2.03
C SER A 109 -6.78 -41.73 3.51
N LYS A 110 -5.59 -42.18 3.94
CA LYS A 110 -5.33 -42.51 5.35
C LYS A 110 -5.51 -41.31 6.28
N LEU A 111 -5.17 -40.11 5.79
CA LEU A 111 -5.41 -38.83 6.48
C LEU A 111 -6.89 -38.61 6.81
N LEU A 112 -7.75 -38.85 5.83
CA LEU A 112 -9.18 -38.66 5.97
C LEU A 112 -9.80 -39.77 6.81
N GLU A 113 -9.32 -41.00 6.71
CA GLU A 113 -9.72 -42.07 7.63
C GLU A 113 -9.45 -41.67 9.08
N ASN A 114 -8.22 -41.23 9.39
CA ASN A 114 -7.85 -40.79 10.73
C ASN A 114 -8.67 -39.56 11.18
N LEU A 115 -9.07 -38.67 10.25
CA LEU A 115 -9.89 -37.50 10.53
C LEU A 115 -11.35 -37.87 10.81
N LEU A 116 -11.91 -38.82 10.06
CA LEU A 116 -13.26 -39.33 10.26
C LEU A 116 -13.35 -40.12 11.56
N GLU A 117 -12.38 -41.00 11.85
CA GLU A 117 -12.32 -41.77 13.09
C GLU A 117 -12.27 -40.86 14.32
N ARG A 118 -11.40 -39.83 14.34
CA ARG A 118 -11.31 -38.88 15.47
C ARG A 118 -12.50 -37.92 15.57
N SER A 119 -13.33 -37.82 14.54
CA SER A 119 -14.48 -36.90 14.54
C SER A 119 -15.62 -37.40 15.41
N GLU A 120 -15.70 -38.72 15.62
CA GLU A 120 -16.81 -39.43 16.30
C GLU A 120 -18.17 -39.25 15.60
N ILE A 121 -18.20 -38.67 14.40
CA ILE A 121 -19.42 -38.49 13.60
C ILE A 121 -19.75 -39.81 12.88
N PRO A 122 -21.01 -40.28 12.85
CA PRO A 122 -21.39 -41.40 11.99
C PRO A 122 -21.09 -41.09 10.53
N TYR A 123 -20.31 -41.94 9.86
CA TYR A 123 -19.85 -41.66 8.50
C TYR A 123 -19.89 -42.87 7.57
N THR A 124 -19.84 -42.59 6.28
CA THR A 124 -19.60 -43.56 5.21
C THR A 124 -18.56 -42.97 4.28
N TYR A 125 -17.42 -43.65 4.14
CA TYR A 125 -16.34 -43.21 3.25
C TYR A 125 -16.22 -44.14 2.05
N ILE A 126 -16.51 -43.62 0.87
CA ILE A 126 -16.47 -44.34 -0.42
C ILE A 126 -15.54 -43.65 -1.41
N VAL A 127 -15.06 -44.40 -2.40
CA VAL A 127 -14.05 -43.95 -3.36
C VAL A 127 -14.54 -44.16 -4.78
N HIS A 128 -14.64 -43.09 -5.54
CA HIS A 128 -15.12 -43.10 -6.91
C HIS A 128 -14.38 -42.06 -7.74
N LYS A 129 -13.34 -42.48 -8.46
CA LYS A 129 -12.68 -41.64 -9.46
C LYS A 129 -13.68 -41.20 -10.53
N THR A 130 -13.65 -39.92 -10.88
CA THR A 130 -14.51 -39.32 -11.91
C THR A 130 -14.49 -40.15 -13.20
N ALA A 131 -15.64 -40.74 -13.55
CA ALA A 131 -15.80 -41.54 -14.76
C ALA A 131 -15.77 -40.69 -16.03
N SER A 132 -15.39 -41.31 -17.15
CA SER A 132 -15.32 -40.66 -18.45
C SER A 132 -16.66 -40.03 -18.87
N GLY A 133 -16.60 -38.76 -19.24
CA GLY A 133 -17.76 -37.95 -19.65
C GLY A 133 -18.41 -37.16 -18.52
N TYR A 134 -18.07 -37.41 -17.26
CA TYR A 134 -18.52 -36.55 -16.14
C TYR A 134 -17.62 -35.32 -15.97
N PRO A 135 -18.16 -34.17 -15.55
CA PRO A 135 -17.35 -33.01 -15.17
C PRO A 135 -16.55 -33.30 -13.89
N LYS A 136 -15.28 -32.85 -13.85
CA LYS A 136 -14.43 -32.88 -12.64
C LYS A 136 -14.84 -31.81 -11.61
N ARG A 137 -16.09 -31.87 -11.15
CA ARG A 137 -16.72 -30.93 -10.21
C ARG A 137 -17.56 -31.64 -9.14
N GLY A 138 -17.24 -32.91 -8.84
CA GLY A 138 -17.95 -33.70 -7.83
C GLY A 138 -19.28 -34.30 -8.30
N TRP A 139 -19.67 -34.19 -9.58
CA TRP A 139 -20.98 -34.65 -10.05
C TRP A 139 -21.08 -36.17 -9.98
N TYR A 140 -20.06 -36.87 -10.47
CA TYR A 140 -19.99 -38.33 -10.43
C TYR A 140 -20.01 -38.84 -8.99
N GLN A 141 -19.27 -38.18 -8.11
CA GLN A 141 -19.19 -38.53 -6.70
C GLN A 141 -20.55 -38.39 -6.00
N ARG A 142 -21.30 -37.33 -6.30
CA ARG A 142 -22.68 -37.17 -5.79
C ARG A 142 -23.63 -38.23 -6.36
N ASP A 143 -23.52 -38.58 -7.65
CA ASP A 143 -24.31 -39.69 -8.25
C ASP A 143 -24.02 -41.04 -7.59
N MET A 144 -22.74 -41.33 -7.32
CA MET A 144 -22.33 -42.56 -6.64
C MET A 144 -22.80 -42.58 -5.17
N ALA A 145 -22.77 -41.44 -4.48
CA ALA A 145 -23.37 -41.33 -3.15
C ALA A 145 -24.87 -41.58 -3.16
N LEU A 146 -25.61 -41.00 -4.10
CA LEU A 146 -27.06 -41.25 -4.24
C LEU A 146 -27.36 -42.71 -4.56
N THR A 147 -26.57 -43.32 -5.45
CA THR A 147 -26.69 -44.75 -5.79
C THR A 147 -26.40 -45.63 -4.57
N TYR A 148 -25.33 -45.33 -3.82
CA TYR A 148 -24.99 -46.03 -2.59
C TYR A 148 -26.10 -45.90 -1.55
N LEU A 149 -26.63 -44.68 -1.38
CA LEU A 149 -27.72 -44.36 -0.46
C LEU A 149 -28.98 -45.14 -0.82
N ARG A 150 -29.39 -45.20 -2.10
CA ARG A 150 -30.52 -46.02 -2.55
C ARG A 150 -30.36 -47.50 -2.24
N ASN A 151 -29.15 -48.03 -2.37
CA ASN A 151 -28.89 -49.46 -2.15
C ASN A 151 -28.68 -49.82 -0.66
N ASN A 152 -28.43 -48.83 0.20
CA ASN A 152 -28.04 -49.05 1.60
C ASN A 152 -28.79 -48.16 2.59
N TYR A 153 -29.91 -47.54 2.19
CA TYR A 153 -30.58 -46.54 3.04
C TYR A 153 -30.99 -47.15 4.38
N ASP A 154 -31.50 -48.39 4.42
CA ASP A 154 -31.89 -49.07 5.66
C ASP A 154 -30.75 -49.15 6.70
N LYS A 155 -29.50 -49.28 6.23
CA LYS A 155 -28.31 -49.31 7.09
C LYS A 155 -27.83 -47.92 7.52
N ILE A 156 -28.11 -46.90 6.71
CA ILE A 156 -27.68 -45.52 6.96
C ILE A 156 -28.69 -44.79 7.84
N THR A 157 -29.98 -45.03 7.63
CA THR A 157 -31.05 -44.30 8.30
C THR A 157 -31.25 -44.72 9.73
N ASN A 158 -30.60 -45.77 10.26
CA ASN A 158 -30.62 -46.15 11.68
C ASN A 158 -32.00 -46.04 12.35
N ASN A 159 -33.06 -46.51 11.67
CA ASN A 159 -34.46 -46.45 12.09
C ASN A 159 -35.09 -45.05 12.21
N PHE A 160 -34.45 -44.00 11.70
CA PHE A 160 -35.08 -42.69 11.54
C PHE A 160 -36.19 -42.77 10.47
N ASN A 161 -37.40 -42.38 10.85
CA ASN A 161 -38.57 -42.40 9.95
C ASN A 161 -38.50 -41.34 8.85
N HIS A 162 -37.68 -40.29 9.03
CA HIS A 162 -37.47 -39.22 8.06
C HIS A 162 -36.01 -38.80 8.06
N SER A 163 -35.42 -38.75 6.86
CA SER A 163 -34.05 -38.27 6.65
C SER A 163 -34.02 -37.25 5.52
N VAL A 164 -33.15 -36.26 5.66
CA VAL A 164 -32.97 -35.19 4.68
C VAL A 164 -31.54 -35.24 4.14
N VAL A 165 -31.41 -35.22 2.81
CA VAL A 165 -30.14 -35.22 2.10
C VAL A 165 -29.73 -33.79 1.79
N PHE A 166 -28.53 -33.41 2.23
CA PHE A 166 -27.91 -32.12 1.95
C PHE A 166 -26.56 -32.31 1.22
N PHE A 167 -26.34 -31.55 0.16
CA PHE A 167 -25.10 -31.60 -0.61
C PHE A 167 -24.15 -30.51 -0.11
N GLY A 168 -23.28 -30.86 0.84
CA GLY A 168 -22.36 -29.93 1.47
C GLY A 168 -20.96 -30.00 0.86
N ASP A 169 -20.57 -28.95 0.14
CA ASP A 169 -19.21 -28.78 -0.40
C ASP A 169 -18.20 -28.53 0.74
N ASP A 170 -17.00 -29.10 0.61
CA ASP A 170 -16.00 -29.14 1.68
C ASP A 170 -15.32 -27.77 1.94
N ASP A 171 -15.33 -26.87 0.96
CA ASP A 171 -14.71 -25.55 1.02
C ASP A 171 -15.67 -24.41 1.43
N ASN A 172 -16.94 -24.68 1.65
CA ASN A 172 -17.94 -23.71 2.10
C ASN A 172 -17.89 -23.41 3.61
N SER A 173 -18.58 -22.34 4.02
CA SER A 173 -18.70 -21.91 5.41
C SER A 173 -20.15 -21.99 5.87
N TYR A 174 -20.41 -22.72 6.95
CA TYR A 174 -21.76 -23.05 7.42
C TYR A 174 -21.96 -22.63 8.89
N ASP A 175 -23.06 -21.94 9.15
CA ASP A 175 -23.57 -21.74 10.51
C ASP A 175 -24.33 -23.00 10.95
N THR A 176 -24.15 -23.45 12.19
CA THR A 176 -24.81 -24.67 12.70
C THR A 176 -26.34 -24.56 12.69
N ARG A 177 -26.88 -23.34 12.76
CA ARG A 177 -28.31 -23.05 12.64
C ARG A 177 -28.88 -23.43 11.28
N LEU A 178 -28.07 -23.50 10.22
CA LEU A 178 -28.51 -24.02 8.92
C LEU A 178 -29.03 -25.45 9.07
N PHE A 179 -28.27 -26.29 9.78
CA PHE A 179 -28.61 -27.69 9.96
C PHE A 179 -29.80 -27.86 10.92
N THR A 180 -29.79 -27.16 12.05
CA THR A 180 -30.80 -27.34 13.10
C THR A 180 -32.11 -26.60 12.83
N ASN A 181 -32.07 -25.41 12.22
CA ASN A 181 -33.27 -24.61 11.96
C ASN A 181 -33.82 -24.80 10.55
N TYR A 182 -33.00 -25.08 9.52
CA TYR A 182 -33.48 -25.23 8.15
C TYR A 182 -33.53 -26.71 7.74
N ILE A 183 -32.36 -27.36 7.58
CA ILE A 183 -32.26 -28.71 6.99
C ILE A 183 -33.08 -29.74 7.76
N ALA A 184 -33.00 -29.77 9.11
CA ALA A 184 -33.75 -30.71 9.95
C ALA A 184 -35.28 -30.59 9.81
N ASN A 185 -35.78 -29.44 9.34
CA ASN A 185 -37.21 -29.14 9.22
C ASN A 185 -37.75 -29.26 7.78
N VAL A 186 -36.92 -29.68 6.82
CA VAL A 186 -37.35 -29.91 5.43
C VAL A 186 -38.27 -31.12 5.36
N LYS A 187 -39.46 -30.95 4.77
CA LYS A 187 -40.43 -32.05 4.61
C LYS A 187 -40.27 -32.73 3.25
N LYS A 188 -40.16 -31.95 2.17
CA LYS A 188 -40.02 -32.42 0.78
C LYS A 188 -38.77 -31.83 0.14
N VAL A 189 -38.74 -30.51 -0.05
CA VAL A 189 -37.60 -29.79 -0.63
C VAL A 189 -37.51 -28.38 -0.05
N GLY A 190 -36.46 -28.13 0.73
CA GLY A 190 -36.22 -26.85 1.37
C GLY A 190 -35.25 -25.99 0.57
N ILE A 191 -35.45 -24.67 0.61
CA ILE A 191 -34.61 -23.73 -0.13
C ILE A 191 -34.37 -22.42 0.65
N TRP A 192 -33.17 -21.86 0.54
CA TRP A 192 -32.75 -20.65 1.29
C TRP A 192 -31.73 -19.82 0.51
N ALA A 193 -31.32 -18.69 1.09
CA ALA A 193 -30.31 -17.81 0.53
C ALA A 193 -28.88 -18.32 0.76
N VAL A 194 -27.99 -18.09 -0.21
CA VAL A 194 -26.55 -18.42 -0.12
C VAL A 194 -25.72 -17.17 -0.38
N GLY A 195 -24.75 -16.90 0.49
CA GLY A 195 -23.83 -15.77 0.36
C GLY A 195 -22.66 -16.05 -0.57
N HIS A 196 -22.13 -15.01 -1.20
CA HIS A 196 -20.93 -15.04 -2.06
C HIS A 196 -21.02 -15.98 -3.29
N VAL A 197 -22.21 -16.13 -3.87
CA VAL A 197 -22.47 -16.98 -5.04
C VAL A 197 -22.62 -16.15 -6.30
N GLY A 198 -22.17 -16.68 -7.44
CA GLY A 198 -22.47 -16.10 -8.77
C GLY A 198 -21.91 -14.69 -9.01
N GLY A 199 -20.96 -14.23 -8.20
CA GLY A 199 -20.47 -12.84 -8.22
C GLY A 199 -21.45 -11.83 -7.62
N ALA A 200 -22.46 -12.29 -6.87
CA ALA A 200 -23.35 -11.49 -6.04
C ALA A 200 -22.97 -11.61 -4.57
N ILE A 201 -23.35 -10.60 -3.76
CA ILE A 201 -23.18 -10.64 -2.31
C ILE A 201 -23.97 -11.84 -1.74
N PHE A 202 -25.16 -12.09 -2.29
CA PHE A 202 -25.94 -13.30 -2.06
C PHE A 202 -26.85 -13.58 -3.25
N GLU A 203 -27.28 -14.83 -3.35
CA GLU A 203 -28.37 -15.28 -4.23
C GLU A 203 -29.48 -15.88 -3.35
N SER A 204 -30.74 -15.64 -3.68
CA SER A 204 -31.87 -16.11 -2.87
C SER A 204 -33.14 -16.38 -3.68
N PRO A 205 -34.06 -17.24 -3.19
CA PRO A 205 -35.40 -17.32 -3.75
C PRO A 205 -36.17 -16.01 -3.50
N LYS A 206 -36.97 -15.59 -4.47
CA LYS A 206 -37.96 -14.53 -4.28
C LYS A 206 -39.22 -15.15 -3.70
N VAL A 207 -39.52 -14.81 -2.46
CA VAL A 207 -40.62 -15.38 -1.68
C VAL A 207 -41.69 -14.32 -1.45
N GLU A 208 -42.92 -14.62 -1.84
CA GLU A 208 -44.11 -13.81 -1.57
C GLU A 208 -45.18 -14.74 -0.97
N ASN A 209 -45.83 -14.31 0.13
CA ASN A 209 -46.84 -15.10 0.85
C ASN A 209 -46.40 -16.54 1.19
N GLY A 210 -45.13 -16.71 1.59
CA GLY A 210 -44.56 -18.01 1.95
C GLY A 210 -44.31 -18.97 0.78
N LYS A 211 -44.50 -18.53 -0.47
CA LYS A 211 -44.22 -19.32 -1.68
C LYS A 211 -43.10 -18.73 -2.51
N VAL A 212 -42.33 -19.60 -3.16
CA VAL A 212 -41.26 -19.19 -4.09
C VAL A 212 -41.87 -18.82 -5.44
N ILE A 213 -41.84 -17.54 -5.79
CA ILE A 213 -42.37 -17.04 -7.07
C ILE A 213 -41.27 -16.89 -8.13
N GLY A 214 -40.02 -16.74 -7.70
CA GLY A 214 -38.89 -16.49 -8.60
C GLY A 214 -37.57 -16.49 -7.87
N TRP A 215 -36.58 -15.82 -8.45
CA TRP A 215 -35.19 -15.88 -8.02
C TRP A 215 -34.57 -14.49 -8.00
N HIS A 216 -33.84 -14.18 -6.94
CA HIS A 216 -32.94 -13.04 -6.85
C HIS A 216 -31.51 -13.54 -7.08
N VAL A 217 -31.12 -13.62 -8.35
CA VAL A 217 -29.83 -14.17 -8.80
C VAL A 217 -29.20 -13.26 -9.83
N ARG A 218 -27.87 -13.24 -9.88
CA ARG A 218 -27.12 -12.47 -10.87
C ARG A 218 -26.77 -13.34 -12.08
N TRP A 219 -26.44 -14.62 -11.85
CA TRP A 219 -26.01 -15.52 -12.91
C TRP A 219 -27.17 -16.36 -13.46
N MET A 220 -27.48 -16.17 -14.74
CA MET A 220 -28.52 -16.87 -15.49
C MET A 220 -29.88 -16.95 -14.76
N PRO A 221 -30.59 -15.81 -14.60
CA PRO A 221 -31.88 -15.75 -13.90
C PRO A 221 -33.03 -16.49 -14.60
N SER A 222 -32.88 -16.83 -15.87
CA SER A 222 -33.86 -17.60 -16.64
C SER A 222 -33.93 -19.09 -16.26
N ARG A 223 -33.01 -19.58 -15.41
CA ARG A 223 -33.04 -20.97 -14.92
C ARG A 223 -34.33 -21.24 -14.15
N LYS A 224 -34.95 -22.40 -14.43
CA LYS A 224 -36.16 -22.86 -13.74
C LYS A 224 -35.98 -22.88 -12.22
N PHE A 225 -34.82 -23.38 -11.79
CA PHE A 225 -34.35 -23.36 -10.40
C PHE A 225 -33.01 -22.63 -10.32
N ALA A 226 -33.01 -21.34 -10.01
CA ALA A 226 -31.77 -20.58 -9.90
C ALA A 226 -31.27 -20.60 -8.44
N THR A 227 -30.67 -21.72 -8.06
CA THR A 227 -30.06 -21.94 -6.74
C THR A 227 -28.68 -22.57 -6.90
N ASP A 228 -27.87 -22.49 -5.84
CA ASP A 228 -26.58 -23.15 -5.69
C ASP A 228 -26.73 -24.47 -4.94
N MET A 229 -25.74 -25.37 -5.04
CA MET A 229 -25.75 -26.68 -4.38
C MET A 229 -26.00 -26.59 -2.86
N ALA A 230 -25.43 -25.56 -2.21
CA ALA A 230 -25.59 -25.35 -0.77
C ALA A 230 -26.92 -24.65 -0.39
N GLY A 231 -27.72 -24.24 -1.39
CA GLY A 231 -28.95 -23.47 -1.21
C GLY A 231 -30.21 -24.30 -0.99
N PHE A 232 -30.13 -25.64 -1.03
CA PHE A 232 -31.29 -26.51 -0.86
C PHE A 232 -30.96 -27.84 -0.19
N ALA A 233 -31.98 -28.50 0.37
CA ALA A 233 -31.92 -29.90 0.82
C ALA A 233 -33.23 -30.62 0.48
N ILE A 234 -33.18 -31.95 0.36
CA ILE A 234 -34.28 -32.76 -0.17
C ILE A 234 -34.51 -33.96 0.74
N SER A 235 -35.77 -34.30 0.99
CA SER A 235 -36.10 -35.54 1.71
C SER A 235 -35.56 -36.77 0.98
N LEU A 236 -34.93 -37.68 1.72
CA LEU A 236 -34.45 -38.96 1.21
C LEU A 236 -35.53 -39.73 0.45
N LYS A 237 -36.78 -39.69 0.93
CA LYS A 237 -37.92 -40.33 0.29
C LYS A 237 -38.07 -39.93 -1.18
N CYS A 238 -37.83 -38.67 -1.51
CA CYS A 238 -37.93 -38.20 -2.90
C CYS A 238 -36.90 -38.86 -3.82
N PHE A 239 -35.71 -39.21 -3.32
CA PHE A 239 -34.70 -39.93 -4.08
C PHE A 239 -34.99 -41.43 -4.22
N LEU A 240 -35.68 -42.02 -3.24
CA LEU A 240 -36.13 -43.41 -3.27
C LEU A 240 -37.30 -43.59 -4.24
N ASP A 241 -38.27 -42.66 -4.21
CA ASP A 241 -39.43 -42.66 -5.11
C ASP A 241 -39.05 -42.36 -6.58
N ASN A 242 -37.88 -41.73 -6.80
CA ASN A 242 -37.36 -41.40 -8.13
C ASN A 242 -35.97 -42.02 -8.34
N PRO A 243 -35.86 -43.35 -8.57
CA PRO A 243 -34.58 -44.05 -8.63
C PRO A 243 -33.68 -43.61 -9.80
N ASN A 244 -34.27 -43.03 -10.86
CA ASN A 244 -33.53 -42.55 -12.04
C ASN A 244 -33.01 -41.11 -11.90
N ALA A 245 -33.37 -40.40 -10.82
CA ALA A 245 -32.94 -39.01 -10.63
C ALA A 245 -31.46 -38.96 -10.23
N LEU A 246 -30.63 -38.40 -11.10
CA LEU A 246 -29.18 -38.27 -10.95
C LEU A 246 -28.74 -36.93 -11.55
N PHE A 247 -27.57 -36.43 -11.15
CA PHE A 247 -26.96 -35.24 -11.75
C PHE A 247 -26.54 -35.49 -13.20
N GLY A 248 -26.02 -36.68 -13.49
CA GLY A 248 -25.64 -37.10 -14.84
C GLY A 248 -24.38 -36.40 -15.38
N LYS A 249 -24.14 -36.53 -16.69
CA LYS A 249 -22.89 -36.05 -17.33
C LYS A 249 -22.91 -34.57 -17.73
N SER A 250 -24.09 -33.98 -17.89
CA SER A 250 -24.24 -32.56 -18.28
C SER A 250 -25.65 -32.06 -18.00
N CYS A 251 -25.79 -30.76 -17.72
CA CYS A 251 -27.08 -30.10 -17.57
C CYS A 251 -27.16 -28.85 -18.45
N LYS A 252 -27.45 -29.03 -19.74
CA LYS A 252 -27.58 -27.89 -20.69
C LYS A 252 -28.72 -26.95 -20.31
N ARG A 253 -29.87 -27.51 -19.88
CA ARG A 253 -31.06 -26.75 -19.44
C ARG A 253 -30.80 -25.86 -18.22
N GLY A 254 -29.87 -26.25 -17.35
CA GLY A 254 -29.46 -25.49 -16.17
C GLY A 254 -28.28 -24.53 -16.42
N GLY A 255 -27.91 -24.26 -17.68
CA GLY A 255 -26.77 -23.41 -18.00
C GLY A 255 -25.40 -24.04 -17.67
N GLY A 256 -25.34 -25.37 -17.55
CA GLY A 256 -24.16 -26.11 -17.11
C GLY A 256 -24.07 -26.32 -15.59
N ALA A 257 -25.00 -25.77 -14.82
CA ALA A 257 -25.13 -26.03 -13.39
C ALA A 257 -25.99 -27.30 -13.14
N PRO A 258 -25.62 -28.17 -12.19
CA PRO A 258 -26.27 -29.48 -11.99
C PRO A 258 -27.63 -29.42 -11.28
N GLU A 259 -27.83 -28.42 -10.43
CA GLU A 259 -28.98 -28.29 -9.51
C GLU A 259 -30.32 -28.26 -10.25
N PRO A 260 -30.50 -27.48 -11.34
CA PRO A 260 -31.80 -27.40 -12.01
C PRO A 260 -32.24 -28.72 -12.63
N CYS A 261 -31.30 -29.50 -13.21
CA CYS A 261 -31.62 -30.79 -13.80
C CYS A 261 -31.96 -31.84 -12.75
N LEU A 262 -31.27 -31.83 -11.60
CA LEU A 262 -31.60 -32.75 -10.51
C LEU A 262 -33.02 -32.50 -10.00
N LEU A 263 -33.33 -31.25 -9.63
CA LEU A 263 -34.64 -30.88 -9.08
C LEU A 263 -35.78 -31.19 -10.07
N GLU A 264 -35.54 -30.97 -11.37
CA GLU A 264 -36.50 -31.34 -12.41
C GLU A 264 -36.64 -32.86 -12.58
N SER A 265 -35.55 -33.63 -12.49
CA SER A 265 -35.60 -35.10 -12.59
C SER A 265 -36.32 -35.77 -11.41
N LEU A 266 -36.40 -35.08 -10.27
CA LEU A 266 -37.20 -35.46 -9.11
C LEU A 266 -38.68 -35.05 -9.23
N GLY A 267 -39.06 -34.40 -10.34
CA GLY A 267 -40.42 -33.97 -10.62
C GLY A 267 -40.85 -32.71 -9.86
N PHE A 268 -39.94 -31.95 -9.27
CA PHE A 268 -40.29 -30.75 -8.52
C PHE A 268 -40.68 -29.58 -9.42
N THR A 269 -41.55 -28.74 -8.88
CA THR A 269 -41.97 -27.45 -9.41
C THR A 269 -41.72 -26.35 -8.36
N LYS A 270 -41.93 -25.07 -8.71
CA LYS A 270 -41.77 -23.98 -7.73
C LYS A 270 -42.73 -24.09 -6.55
N ASP A 271 -43.92 -24.65 -6.77
CA ASP A 271 -44.93 -24.84 -5.73
C ASP A 271 -44.55 -25.89 -4.68
N ASP A 272 -43.61 -26.78 -5.01
CA ASP A 272 -43.08 -27.78 -4.06
C ASP A 272 -42.03 -27.21 -3.10
N LEU A 273 -41.46 -26.03 -3.39
CA LEU A 273 -40.33 -25.46 -2.67
C LEU A 273 -40.76 -24.82 -1.33
N GLU A 274 -40.13 -25.26 -0.25
CA GLU A 274 -40.33 -24.73 1.10
C GLU A 274 -39.24 -23.66 1.41
N PRO A 275 -39.58 -22.35 1.45
CA PRO A 275 -38.58 -21.31 1.72
C PRO A 275 -38.24 -21.22 3.20
N PHE A 276 -36.94 -21.16 3.53
CA PHE A 276 -36.42 -20.99 4.89
C PHE A 276 -35.63 -19.69 5.04
N GLY A 277 -35.77 -19.04 6.21
CA GLY A 277 -35.15 -17.73 6.49
C GLY A 277 -35.99 -16.53 6.03
N PHE A 278 -37.24 -16.78 5.64
CA PHE A 278 -38.20 -15.77 5.16
C PHE A 278 -39.32 -15.47 6.17
N ASP A 279 -39.23 -16.01 7.39
CA ASP A 279 -40.25 -15.85 8.44
C ASP A 279 -40.34 -14.42 8.99
N LYS A 280 -39.23 -13.66 8.91
CA LYS A 280 -39.20 -12.26 9.34
C LYS A 280 -39.97 -11.36 8.35
N PRO A 281 -40.79 -10.41 8.85
CA PRO A 281 -41.55 -9.51 8.00
C PRO A 281 -40.64 -8.66 7.10
N PRO A 282 -41.14 -8.18 5.95
CA PRO A 282 -40.41 -7.24 5.10
C PRO A 282 -39.96 -6.01 5.90
N GLY A 283 -38.69 -5.63 5.81
CA GLY A 283 -38.10 -4.51 6.55
C GLY A 283 -37.20 -4.94 7.72
N GLU A 284 -37.33 -6.17 8.22
CA GLU A 284 -36.38 -6.73 9.18
C GLU A 284 -35.20 -7.42 8.49
N SER A 285 -34.02 -7.31 9.11
CA SER A 285 -32.79 -7.91 8.59
C SER A 285 -32.86 -9.44 8.63
N ARG A 286 -32.61 -10.06 7.47
CA ARG A 286 -32.51 -11.51 7.29
C ARG A 286 -31.06 -11.96 7.37
N GLU A 287 -30.86 -13.14 7.93
CA GLU A 287 -29.53 -13.72 8.10
C GLU A 287 -29.26 -14.77 7.02
N ILE A 288 -28.02 -14.85 6.56
CA ILE A 288 -27.54 -15.88 5.65
C ILE A 288 -26.75 -16.89 6.49
N LEU A 289 -27.12 -18.16 6.41
CA LEU A 289 -26.53 -19.23 7.24
C LEU A 289 -25.51 -20.09 6.49
N VAL A 290 -25.30 -19.83 5.20
CA VAL A 290 -24.32 -20.51 4.36
C VAL A 290 -23.69 -19.58 3.34
N TYR A 291 -22.37 -19.67 3.23
CA TYR A 291 -21.57 -18.86 2.32
C TYR A 291 -20.74 -19.78 1.43
N HIS A 292 -20.82 -19.53 0.12
CA HIS A 292 -19.94 -20.16 -0.83
C HIS A 292 -18.53 -19.59 -0.64
N THR A 293 -17.58 -20.42 -0.23
CA THR A 293 -16.20 -20.01 0.04
C THR A 293 -15.23 -20.89 -0.73
N LYS A 294 -14.04 -20.34 -1.02
CA LYS A 294 -12.99 -21.08 -1.70
C LYS A 294 -11.67 -20.80 -1.02
N THR A 295 -11.05 -21.83 -0.48
CA THR A 295 -9.75 -21.68 0.18
C THR A 295 -8.67 -21.43 -0.88
N SER A 296 -7.92 -20.35 -0.70
CA SER A 296 -6.85 -19.96 -1.61
C SER A 296 -5.73 -21.00 -1.62
N LYS A 297 -5.28 -21.39 -2.81
CA LYS A 297 -4.07 -22.22 -2.94
C LYS A 297 -2.85 -21.43 -2.43
N PRO A 298 -1.96 -22.03 -1.60
CA PRO A 298 -0.71 -21.40 -1.22
C PRO A 298 0.18 -21.15 -2.46
N LYS A 299 0.81 -19.96 -2.56
CA LYS A 299 1.58 -19.55 -3.75
C LYS A 299 2.91 -20.30 -3.92
N SER A 300 3.53 -20.71 -2.82
CA SER A 300 4.76 -21.51 -2.81
C SER A 300 4.97 -22.15 -1.45
N PHE A 301 5.36 -23.42 -1.42
CA PHE A 301 5.96 -24.03 -0.23
C PHE A 301 7.48 -24.00 -0.43
N PRO A 302 8.26 -23.25 0.36
CA PRO A 302 9.71 -23.41 0.35
C PRO A 302 10.03 -24.86 0.77
N GLN A 303 11.07 -25.44 0.17
CA GLN A 303 11.56 -26.75 0.57
C GLN A 303 12.00 -26.67 2.03
N GLN A 304 11.27 -27.33 2.92
CA GLN A 304 11.52 -27.33 4.36
C GLN A 304 11.71 -28.77 4.83
N ASP A 305 12.59 -28.95 5.81
CA ASP A 305 12.62 -30.19 6.58
C ASP A 305 11.25 -30.37 7.24
N LEU A 306 10.67 -31.56 7.08
CA LEU A 306 9.35 -31.89 7.59
C LEU A 306 9.41 -32.43 9.02
N TYR A 307 10.60 -32.61 9.62
CA TYR A 307 10.77 -32.98 11.02
C TYR A 307 9.87 -34.13 11.49
N GLY A 308 9.76 -35.16 10.66
CA GLY A 308 8.95 -36.36 10.95
C GLY A 308 7.45 -36.23 10.65
N TYR A 309 6.96 -35.08 10.19
CA TYR A 309 5.64 -35.01 9.56
C TYR A 309 5.69 -35.76 8.24
N ASP A 310 4.83 -36.78 8.11
CA ASP A 310 4.76 -37.60 6.91
C ASP A 310 4.46 -36.71 5.69
N GLU A 311 5.24 -36.83 4.63
CA GLU A 311 5.06 -36.02 3.42
C GLU A 311 3.66 -36.28 2.83
N GLY A 312 3.15 -37.52 3.00
CA GLY A 312 1.77 -37.88 2.68
C GLY A 312 0.70 -37.20 3.55
N MET A 313 1.03 -36.70 4.75
CA MET A 313 0.11 -35.95 5.61
C MET A 313 -0.16 -34.53 5.12
N LEU A 314 0.78 -33.94 4.37
CA LEU A 314 0.67 -32.58 3.83
C LEU A 314 0.46 -32.57 2.32
N TYR A 315 0.93 -33.62 1.64
CA TYR A 315 1.01 -33.72 0.20
C TYR A 315 0.62 -35.12 -0.25
N GLU A 316 -0.67 -35.41 -0.41
CA GLU A 316 -1.03 -36.58 -1.22
C GLU A 316 -0.65 -36.29 -2.67
N ASN A 317 0.46 -36.90 -3.09
CA ASN A 317 1.09 -36.80 -4.40
C ASN A 317 0.06 -36.64 -5.55
N ASN A 318 -0.18 -35.40 -5.97
CA ASN A 318 -0.61 -35.13 -7.33
C ASN A 318 0.65 -35.30 -8.20
N GLU A 319 0.94 -36.53 -8.62
CA GLU A 319 2.00 -36.82 -9.61
C GLU A 319 1.86 -35.93 -10.88
N GLY A 320 0.66 -35.38 -11.12
CA GLY A 320 0.39 -34.45 -12.22
C GLY A 320 0.73 -32.97 -11.99
N GLU A 321 0.82 -32.47 -10.76
CA GLU A 321 1.10 -31.03 -10.51
C GLU A 321 2.56 -30.77 -10.09
N PHE A 322 3.27 -31.76 -9.54
CA PHE A 322 4.68 -31.59 -9.14
C PHE A 322 5.67 -31.58 -10.31
N THR A 323 5.24 -31.94 -11.52
CA THR A 323 6.13 -31.98 -12.70
C THR A 323 6.16 -30.69 -13.51
N SER A 324 5.35 -29.68 -13.19
CA SER A 324 5.38 -28.39 -13.90
C SER A 324 6.35 -27.37 -13.33
N PHE A 325 6.92 -27.61 -12.15
CA PHE A 325 7.96 -26.75 -11.59
C PHE A 325 9.26 -27.55 -11.50
N TYR A 326 10.25 -27.14 -12.30
CA TYR A 326 11.60 -27.70 -12.32
C TYR A 326 11.76 -29.14 -12.85
N LYS A 327 11.67 -29.29 -14.17
CA LYS A 327 12.66 -30.08 -14.95
C LYS A 327 12.45 -29.79 -16.43
N PRO A 328 13.36 -29.07 -17.11
CA PRO A 328 13.29 -28.87 -18.55
C PRO A 328 13.72 -30.17 -19.28
N LYS A 329 13.00 -31.28 -19.06
CA LYS A 329 13.17 -32.53 -19.82
C LYS A 329 12.76 -32.34 -21.29
N GLY A 330 11.87 -31.37 -21.58
CA GLY A 330 11.57 -30.96 -22.94
C GLY A 330 12.77 -30.32 -23.63
N LEU A 331 13.51 -29.46 -22.93
CA LEU A 331 14.70 -28.83 -23.49
C LEU A 331 15.81 -29.86 -23.75
N MET A 332 16.02 -30.83 -22.85
CA MET A 332 17.06 -31.85 -23.03
C MET A 332 16.71 -32.86 -24.14
N LYS A 333 15.46 -33.31 -24.26
CA LYS A 333 15.04 -34.14 -25.42
C LYS A 333 15.11 -33.36 -26.73
N THR A 334 14.81 -32.06 -26.69
CA THR A 334 14.91 -31.19 -27.87
C THR A 334 16.38 -30.94 -28.23
N LEU A 335 17.27 -30.71 -27.26
CA LEU A 335 18.71 -30.58 -27.48
C LEU A 335 19.34 -31.89 -27.97
N HIS A 336 18.95 -33.04 -27.44
CA HIS A 336 19.41 -34.32 -27.96
C HIS A 336 18.90 -34.57 -29.38
N ARG A 337 17.68 -34.15 -29.71
CA ARG A 337 17.12 -34.26 -31.06
C ARG A 337 17.78 -33.28 -32.04
N ILE A 338 18.12 -32.06 -31.58
CA ILE A 338 18.87 -31.06 -32.35
C ILE A 338 20.32 -31.51 -32.57
N ASN A 339 20.97 -32.07 -31.55
CA ASN A 339 22.33 -32.60 -31.67
C ASN A 339 22.37 -33.86 -32.55
N ALA A 340 21.38 -34.76 -32.43
CA ALA A 340 21.27 -35.93 -33.30
C ALA A 340 21.08 -35.52 -34.77
N GLN A 341 20.21 -34.55 -35.06
CA GLN A 341 20.05 -34.08 -36.44
C GLN A 341 21.26 -33.29 -36.97
N ASN A 342 21.97 -32.53 -36.13
CA ASN A 342 23.23 -31.88 -36.53
C ASN A 342 24.32 -32.90 -36.91
N LEU A 343 24.33 -34.07 -36.25
CA LEU A 343 25.23 -35.18 -36.58
C LEU A 343 24.80 -35.91 -37.86
N GLU A 344 23.50 -36.12 -38.08
CA GLU A 344 22.99 -36.82 -39.27
C GLU A 344 23.05 -35.96 -40.54
N SER A 345 22.97 -34.62 -40.45
CA SER A 345 22.95 -33.74 -41.62
C SER A 345 24.32 -33.13 -42.00
N GLY A 346 25.43 -33.71 -41.52
CA GLY A 346 26.78 -33.35 -41.96
C GLY A 346 27.36 -32.06 -41.35
N GLY A 347 26.80 -31.58 -40.23
CA GLY A 347 27.33 -30.46 -39.47
C GLY A 347 27.31 -29.10 -40.20
N LEU A 348 27.89 -28.10 -39.54
CA LEU A 348 27.92 -26.67 -39.93
C LEU A 348 28.54 -26.35 -41.31
N ASN A 349 28.99 -27.34 -42.07
CA ASN A 349 29.70 -27.14 -43.33
C ASN A 349 28.83 -27.36 -44.58
N ASN A 350 27.52 -27.57 -44.44
CA ASN A 350 26.62 -27.74 -45.60
C ASN A 350 25.64 -26.56 -45.74
N PHE A 351 25.93 -25.64 -46.69
CA PHE A 351 25.11 -24.48 -47.05
C PHE A 351 23.91 -24.82 -47.96
N SER A 352 23.34 -26.02 -47.84
CA SER A 352 22.17 -26.42 -48.61
C SER A 352 20.90 -25.63 -48.23
N GLU A 353 19.90 -25.69 -49.11
CA GLU A 353 18.54 -25.19 -48.90
C GLU A 353 17.88 -25.73 -47.60
N ALA A 354 18.32 -26.91 -47.13
CA ALA A 354 17.90 -27.46 -45.85
C ALA A 354 18.42 -26.65 -44.64
N PHE A 355 19.61 -26.06 -44.71
CA PHE A 355 20.16 -25.17 -43.66
C PHE A 355 19.43 -23.83 -43.63
N GLN A 356 19.05 -23.28 -44.79
CA GLN A 356 18.16 -22.12 -44.86
C GLN A 356 16.80 -22.43 -44.20
N SER A 357 16.24 -23.61 -44.48
CA SER A 357 14.99 -24.10 -43.86
C SER A 357 15.12 -24.34 -42.34
N PHE A 358 16.31 -24.72 -41.84
CA PHE A 358 16.65 -24.79 -40.42
C PHE A 358 16.70 -23.40 -39.76
N MET A 359 17.40 -22.44 -40.38
CA MET A 359 17.47 -21.05 -39.88
C MET A 359 16.10 -20.37 -39.85
N THR A 360 15.22 -20.70 -40.82
CA THR A 360 13.85 -20.18 -40.84
C THR A 360 13.02 -20.74 -39.68
N ARG A 361 13.24 -22.02 -39.31
CA ARG A 361 12.53 -22.67 -38.20
C ARG A 361 13.06 -22.29 -36.81
N VAL A 362 14.37 -22.10 -36.64
CA VAL A 362 14.94 -21.63 -35.36
C VAL A 362 14.53 -20.19 -35.07
N LYS A 363 14.40 -19.33 -36.10
CA LYS A 363 13.79 -17.99 -35.95
C LYS A 363 12.30 -18.04 -35.53
N PHE A 364 11.60 -19.14 -35.80
CA PHE A 364 10.17 -19.27 -35.51
C PHE A 364 9.86 -19.65 -34.06
N PHE A 365 10.78 -20.32 -33.35
CA PHE A 365 10.48 -20.91 -32.04
C PHE A 365 11.18 -20.26 -30.84
N SER A 366 12.06 -19.28 -31.03
CA SER A 366 12.77 -18.68 -29.88
C SER A 366 11.93 -17.69 -29.07
N VAL A 367 10.96 -16.96 -29.62
CA VAL A 367 10.14 -16.03 -28.83
C VAL A 367 8.76 -15.76 -29.48
N GLY A 368 7.75 -16.53 -29.04
CA GLY A 368 6.34 -16.15 -28.90
C GLY A 368 5.58 -15.45 -30.03
N ARG A 369 4.56 -16.13 -30.59
CA ARG A 369 3.19 -15.58 -30.77
C ARG A 369 2.21 -16.64 -31.30
N LEU A 370 1.44 -17.22 -30.37
CA LEU A 370 0.22 -18.01 -30.61
C LEU A 370 -1.02 -17.10 -30.55
N ARG A 371 -1.02 -15.98 -31.27
CA ARG A 371 -2.19 -15.09 -31.43
C ARG A 371 -2.25 -14.60 -32.87
N ARG A 372 -2.98 -15.32 -33.73
CA ARG A 372 -3.54 -14.88 -35.03
C ARG A 372 -4.19 -16.07 -35.74
N THR A 373 -5.43 -16.38 -35.40
CA THR A 373 -6.33 -17.05 -36.35
C THR A 373 -7.69 -16.39 -36.22
N TYR A 374 -7.96 -15.47 -37.15
CA TYR A 374 -9.24 -14.81 -37.39
C TYR A 374 -10.24 -15.82 -37.99
N SER A 375 -10.68 -16.82 -37.22
CA SER A 375 -11.88 -17.59 -37.61
C SER A 375 -13.12 -16.91 -37.02
N SER A 376 -14.24 -17.00 -37.72
CA SER A 376 -15.55 -16.48 -37.30
C SER A 376 -15.95 -16.93 -35.86
N SER A 377 -15.39 -18.03 -35.36
CA SER A 377 -15.58 -18.52 -33.99
C SER A 377 -14.90 -17.66 -32.91
N ALA A 378 -13.82 -16.94 -33.26
CA ALA A 378 -13.11 -16.06 -32.32
C ALA A 378 -13.90 -14.77 -32.02
N LEU A 379 -14.73 -14.32 -32.98
CA LEU A 379 -15.59 -13.15 -32.81
C LEU A 379 -16.73 -13.42 -31.80
N GLU A 380 -17.21 -14.67 -31.69
CA GLU A 380 -18.14 -15.04 -30.62
C GLU A 380 -17.48 -15.08 -29.24
N PHE A 381 -16.20 -15.44 -29.15
CA PHE A 381 -15.49 -15.47 -27.87
C PHE A 381 -15.17 -14.06 -27.33
N MET A 382 -15.06 -13.06 -28.19
CA MET A 382 -14.89 -11.66 -27.78
C MET A 382 -16.09 -11.10 -27.01
N LYS A 383 -17.28 -11.69 -27.15
CA LYS A 383 -18.45 -11.30 -26.33
C LYS A 383 -18.29 -11.60 -24.84
N TYR A 384 -17.31 -12.43 -24.44
CA TYR A 384 -17.08 -12.81 -23.03
C TYR A 384 -15.97 -12.02 -22.33
N ARG A 385 -15.45 -10.95 -22.95
CA ARG A 385 -14.38 -10.09 -22.40
C ARG A 385 -14.79 -9.36 -21.11
N THR A 386 -16.08 -9.24 -20.81
CA THR A 386 -16.61 -8.69 -19.55
C THR A 386 -16.37 -9.56 -18.32
N LEU A 387 -15.83 -10.77 -18.46
CA LEU A 387 -15.57 -11.69 -17.32
C LEU A 387 -14.10 -11.74 -16.87
N LEU A 388 -13.21 -10.97 -17.50
CA LEU A 388 -11.78 -10.93 -17.15
C LEU A 388 -11.44 -10.42 -15.73
N PRO A 389 -12.25 -9.55 -15.08
CA PRO A 389 -12.01 -9.20 -13.67
C PRO A 389 -12.21 -10.38 -12.70
N MET A 390 -12.89 -11.45 -13.14
CA MET A 390 -13.12 -12.64 -12.34
C MET A 390 -11.90 -13.59 -12.29
N ILE A 391 -10.93 -13.42 -13.20
CA ILE A 391 -9.78 -14.33 -13.35
C ILE A 391 -8.53 -13.82 -12.61
N VAL A 392 -8.50 -12.54 -12.22
CA VAL A 392 -7.33 -11.95 -11.55
C VAL A 392 -7.71 -11.27 -10.23
N GLY A 393 -8.71 -11.84 -9.55
CA GLY A 393 -9.22 -11.38 -8.28
C GLY A 393 -8.23 -11.61 -7.14
N ASN A 394 -7.55 -10.53 -6.77
CA ASN A 394 -7.12 -10.14 -5.43
C ASN A 394 -6.32 -11.17 -4.62
N GLU A 395 -5.03 -11.17 -4.91
CA GLU A 395 -3.98 -11.43 -3.94
C GLU A 395 -3.88 -10.26 -2.95
N CYS A 396 -4.55 -10.37 -1.81
CA CYS A 396 -4.18 -9.68 -0.56
C CYS A 396 -4.55 -10.62 0.58
N ASP A 397 -3.57 -11.21 1.27
CA ASP A 397 -3.40 -10.98 2.71
C ASP A 397 -2.26 -11.83 3.27
N ASN A 398 -1.44 -11.19 4.10
CA ASN A 398 -0.26 -11.75 4.71
C ASN A 398 -0.46 -11.90 6.23
N GLY A 399 -0.63 -13.13 6.72
CA GLY A 399 -0.50 -13.47 8.14
C GLY A 399 0.66 -14.45 8.31
N SER A 400 1.84 -14.05 8.78
CA SER A 400 2.19 -13.78 10.18
C SER A 400 2.37 -15.05 11.03
N SER A 401 3.60 -15.20 11.51
CA SER A 401 3.95 -15.71 12.85
C SER A 401 3.87 -17.23 13.08
N PHE A 402 4.74 -17.68 13.99
CA PHE A 402 4.89 -19.04 14.52
C PHE A 402 5.59 -20.03 13.55
N ASP A 403 6.55 -20.85 13.93
CA ASP A 403 7.03 -21.14 15.27
C ASP A 403 8.43 -21.71 15.29
N ASN A 404 9.05 -21.55 16.46
CA ASN A 404 10.38 -22.00 16.78
C ASN A 404 10.46 -23.52 16.80
N PHE A 405 11.49 -24.01 16.12
CA PHE A 405 12.02 -25.36 16.31
C PHE A 405 12.59 -25.50 17.71
N ASN A 406 11.93 -26.34 18.49
CA ASN A 406 12.47 -26.88 19.71
C ASN A 406 12.24 -28.39 19.67
N SER A 407 13.31 -29.16 19.48
CA SER A 407 13.40 -30.53 19.98
C SER A 407 14.85 -30.97 19.98
N ASN A 408 15.45 -30.88 21.17
CA ASN A 408 16.51 -31.77 21.57
C ASN A 408 16.02 -33.23 21.53
N ILE A 409 16.99 -34.13 21.67
CA ILE A 409 16.87 -35.59 21.82
C ILE A 409 17.05 -36.33 20.49
N TYR A 410 18.29 -36.35 20.01
CA TYR A 410 18.95 -37.64 19.79
C TYR A 410 20.30 -37.62 20.50
N SER A 411 20.28 -38.13 21.74
CA SER A 411 21.44 -38.71 22.39
C SER A 411 21.76 -40.02 21.68
N GLY A 412 22.78 -40.00 20.83
CA GLY A 412 23.31 -41.20 20.17
C GLY A 412 24.80 -41.01 19.96
N LYS A 413 25.59 -41.58 20.88
CA LYS A 413 27.05 -41.60 20.85
C LYS A 413 27.55 -42.24 19.55
N SER A 414 28.28 -41.49 18.72
CA SER A 414 29.30 -42.05 17.84
C SER A 414 30.26 -40.96 17.39
N ASN A 415 31.49 -41.07 17.90
CA ASN A 415 32.77 -40.61 17.40
C ASN A 415 32.82 -39.55 16.27
N GLU A 416 33.60 -38.51 16.59
CA GLU A 416 34.37 -37.65 15.71
C GLU A 416 34.75 -38.32 14.38
N TYR A 417 34.04 -37.96 13.32
CA TYR A 417 34.66 -37.79 12.01
C TYR A 417 34.47 -36.33 11.63
N ILE A 418 35.54 -35.55 11.76
CA ILE A 418 35.66 -34.23 11.17
C ILE A 418 35.41 -34.45 9.67
N ASN A 419 34.20 -34.12 9.20
CA ASN A 419 33.86 -34.21 7.79
C ASN A 419 34.81 -33.29 7.00
N GLU A 420 35.71 -33.93 6.25
CA GLU A 420 36.85 -33.38 5.51
C GLU A 420 36.43 -32.51 4.31
N TYR A 421 35.71 -31.41 4.56
CA TYR A 421 35.43 -30.43 3.52
C TYR A 421 36.65 -29.51 3.34
N GLU A 422 37.44 -29.73 2.28
CA GLU A 422 38.54 -28.84 1.91
C GLU A 422 38.05 -27.67 1.05
N LYS A 423 38.68 -26.51 1.27
CA LYS A 423 38.45 -25.27 0.52
C LYS A 423 39.65 -24.96 -0.36
N VAL A 424 39.38 -24.41 -1.54
CA VAL A 424 40.39 -24.02 -2.52
C VAL A 424 40.14 -22.58 -2.95
N VAL A 425 41.21 -21.81 -3.18
CA VAL A 425 41.13 -20.46 -3.74
C VAL A 425 41.41 -20.52 -5.23
N VAL A 426 40.51 -19.98 -6.03
CA VAL A 426 40.69 -19.83 -7.47
C VAL A 426 40.86 -18.34 -7.77
N SER A 427 41.98 -17.99 -8.41
CA SER A 427 42.28 -16.64 -8.86
C SER A 427 42.33 -16.55 -10.38
N ASN A 428 42.35 -15.32 -10.90
CA ASN A 428 42.33 -15.02 -12.34
C ASN A 428 41.01 -15.39 -13.06
N ILE A 429 39.86 -15.27 -12.38
CA ILE A 429 38.54 -15.54 -12.97
C ILE A 429 38.07 -14.30 -13.77
N PRO A 430 37.64 -14.45 -15.04
CA PRO A 430 37.09 -13.32 -15.80
C PRO A 430 35.83 -12.73 -15.15
N LEU A 431 35.73 -11.40 -15.04
CA LEU A 431 34.59 -10.68 -14.43
C LEU A 431 33.21 -11.05 -15.00
N LYS A 432 33.16 -11.51 -16.26
CA LYS A 432 31.93 -11.95 -16.92
C LYS A 432 31.41 -13.31 -16.45
N VAL A 433 32.19 -14.05 -15.66
CA VAL A 433 31.82 -15.37 -15.15
C VAL A 433 30.88 -15.19 -13.95
N SER A 434 29.66 -15.70 -14.08
CA SER A 434 28.72 -15.78 -12.96
C SER A 434 29.11 -16.89 -11.98
N THR A 435 28.62 -16.79 -10.73
CA THR A 435 28.76 -17.85 -9.71
C THR A 435 28.30 -19.22 -10.19
N THR A 436 27.21 -19.27 -10.96
CA THR A 436 26.69 -20.53 -11.55
C THR A 436 27.61 -21.09 -12.63
N GLN A 437 28.18 -20.25 -13.50
CA GLN A 437 29.18 -20.68 -14.49
C GLN A 437 30.47 -21.16 -13.82
N CYS A 438 30.94 -20.45 -12.79
CA CYS A 438 32.11 -20.86 -12.01
C CYS A 438 31.88 -22.22 -11.34
N LYS A 439 30.73 -22.39 -10.66
CA LYS A 439 30.34 -23.67 -10.05
C LYS A 439 30.22 -24.79 -11.10
N ALA A 440 29.61 -24.52 -12.26
CA ALA A 440 29.50 -25.49 -13.33
C ALA A 440 30.88 -25.91 -13.88
N PHE A 441 31.79 -24.96 -14.10
CA PHE A 441 33.13 -25.24 -14.60
C PHE A 441 33.94 -26.15 -13.68
N PHE A 442 33.94 -25.87 -12.37
CA PHE A 442 34.71 -26.67 -11.40
C PHE A 442 34.00 -27.98 -10.98
N SER A 443 32.71 -28.14 -11.27
CA SER A 443 31.96 -29.36 -10.93
C SER A 443 32.46 -30.63 -11.64
N LYS A 444 33.24 -30.48 -12.73
CA LYS A 444 33.89 -31.62 -13.41
C LYS A 444 34.95 -32.34 -12.56
N TYR A 445 35.51 -31.66 -11.55
CA TYR A 445 36.55 -32.20 -10.68
C TYR A 445 36.01 -32.83 -9.40
N GLY A 446 34.75 -32.55 -9.05
CA GLY A 446 34.15 -33.05 -7.82
C GLY A 446 32.84 -32.38 -7.44
N LYS A 447 32.18 -32.91 -6.41
CA LYS A 447 30.89 -32.37 -5.94
C LYS A 447 31.12 -31.08 -5.14
N ILE A 448 30.69 -29.94 -5.70
CA ILE A 448 30.82 -28.62 -5.04
C ILE A 448 29.65 -28.36 -4.11
N ILE A 449 29.97 -28.12 -2.83
CA ILE A 449 29.01 -27.70 -1.81
C ILE A 449 28.71 -26.21 -1.99
N ASN A 450 29.75 -25.38 -2.00
CA ASN A 450 29.62 -23.93 -2.06
C ASN A 450 30.68 -23.30 -2.99
N CYS A 451 30.31 -22.19 -3.63
CA CYS A 451 31.18 -21.38 -4.49
C CYS A 451 30.84 -19.90 -4.26
N GLU A 452 31.78 -19.15 -3.72
CA GLU A 452 31.62 -17.73 -3.38
C GLU A 452 32.61 -16.91 -4.21
N LEU A 453 32.08 -15.96 -4.99
CA LEU A 453 32.85 -15.11 -5.90
C LEU A 453 33.03 -13.75 -5.24
N SER A 454 34.29 -13.31 -5.09
CA SER A 454 34.68 -12.02 -4.57
C SER A 454 35.40 -11.20 -5.65
N PHE A 455 35.22 -9.89 -5.58
CA PHE A 455 36.00 -8.95 -6.40
C PHE A 455 37.25 -8.57 -5.60
N ASP A 456 38.44 -8.75 -6.18
CA ASP A 456 39.67 -8.31 -5.55
C ASP A 456 39.90 -6.83 -5.86
N ASP A 457 39.53 -5.95 -4.91
CA ASP A 457 39.87 -4.51 -4.95
C ASP A 457 41.32 -4.23 -4.48
N LYS A 458 42.12 -5.28 -4.22
CA LYS A 458 43.50 -5.14 -3.71
C LYS A 458 44.51 -4.81 -4.82
N LEU A 459 44.41 -3.62 -5.39
CA LEU A 459 45.48 -3.01 -6.21
C LEU A 459 45.99 -1.66 -5.65
N ASN A 460 45.74 -1.36 -4.38
CA ASN A 460 46.33 -0.20 -3.70
C ASN A 460 47.43 -0.58 -2.70
N ILE A 461 48.47 -1.31 -3.14
CA ILE A 461 49.74 -1.37 -2.39
C ILE A 461 50.91 -1.23 -3.38
N LYS A 462 51.62 -0.10 -3.23
CA LYS A 462 52.93 0.25 -3.79
C LYS A 462 52.97 0.55 -5.29
N GLY A 463 52.99 1.85 -5.57
CA GLY A 463 53.30 2.40 -6.88
C GLY A 463 54.62 1.85 -7.42
N THR A 464 54.52 1.15 -8.54
CA THR A 464 55.58 1.08 -9.53
C THR A 464 54.93 1.24 -10.89
N SER A 465 55.35 2.30 -11.58
CA SER A 465 54.99 2.61 -12.95
C SER A 465 55.36 1.43 -13.86
N SER A 466 54.39 0.82 -14.54
CA SER A 466 54.65 0.17 -15.82
C SER A 466 53.36 0.04 -16.66
N LYS A 467 53.49 0.49 -17.91
CA LYS A 467 52.48 0.44 -18.96
C LYS A 467 52.29 -1.00 -19.44
N SER A 468 51.20 -1.65 -19.03
CA SER A 468 50.50 -2.69 -19.82
C SER A 468 49.12 -2.87 -19.21
N GLY A 469 48.07 -3.06 -20.01
CA GLY A 469 46.68 -3.08 -19.53
C GLY A 469 46.47 -4.11 -18.41
N LEU A 470 46.38 -3.64 -17.16
CA LEU A 470 46.11 -4.48 -16.00
C LEU A 470 44.70 -5.06 -16.13
N LYS A 471 44.60 -6.36 -16.43
CA LYS A 471 43.32 -7.10 -16.51
C LYS A 471 42.77 -7.33 -15.10
N VAL A 472 41.68 -6.64 -14.77
CA VAL A 472 40.91 -6.86 -13.53
C VAL A 472 40.31 -8.26 -13.57
N THR A 473 40.55 -9.06 -12.53
CA THR A 473 40.08 -10.43 -12.40
C THR A 473 39.45 -10.65 -11.02
N SER A 474 38.57 -11.64 -10.91
CA SER A 474 37.91 -12.00 -9.66
C SER A 474 38.59 -13.21 -9.01
N THR A 475 38.39 -13.35 -7.69
CA THR A 475 38.79 -14.52 -6.91
C THR A 475 37.55 -15.25 -6.40
N ALA A 476 37.59 -16.58 -6.35
CA ALA A 476 36.51 -17.40 -5.79
C ALA A 476 37.05 -18.37 -4.74
N ILE A 477 36.26 -18.63 -3.70
CA ILE A 477 36.51 -19.70 -2.74
C ILE A 477 35.52 -20.82 -3.02
N ILE A 478 36.03 -22.03 -3.30
CA ILE A 478 35.23 -23.20 -3.64
C ILE A 478 35.41 -24.26 -2.55
N THR A 479 34.30 -24.79 -2.05
CA THR A 479 34.27 -25.87 -1.04
C THR A 479 33.81 -27.17 -1.69
N PHE A 480 34.65 -28.19 -1.68
CA PHE A 480 34.36 -29.51 -2.24
C PHE A 480 33.87 -30.48 -1.15
N ALA A 481 33.10 -31.48 -1.57
CA ALA A 481 32.57 -32.51 -0.67
C ALA A 481 33.60 -33.57 -0.25
N SER A 482 34.70 -33.71 -1.00
CA SER A 482 35.75 -34.70 -0.74
C SER A 482 37.12 -34.07 -0.92
N LYS A 483 38.06 -34.43 -0.03
CA LYS A 483 39.48 -34.10 -0.13
C LYS A 483 40.13 -34.61 -1.41
N ASN A 484 39.75 -35.82 -1.86
CA ASN A 484 40.27 -36.41 -3.10
C ASN A 484 39.96 -35.55 -4.34
N ASP A 485 38.82 -34.87 -4.35
CA ASP A 485 38.43 -34.00 -5.47
C ASP A 485 39.30 -32.73 -5.54
N VAL A 486 39.73 -32.23 -4.38
CA VAL A 486 40.63 -31.08 -4.27
C VAL A 486 42.05 -31.43 -4.72
N GLU A 487 42.55 -32.59 -4.32
CA GLU A 487 43.88 -33.07 -4.75
C GLU A 487 43.92 -33.31 -6.27
N LYS A 488 42.84 -33.85 -6.85
CA LYS A 488 42.70 -33.96 -8.31
C LYS A 488 42.79 -32.60 -8.99
N LEU A 489 42.08 -31.59 -8.49
CA LEU A 489 42.06 -30.25 -9.07
C LEU A 489 43.44 -29.58 -9.05
N LEU A 490 44.26 -29.82 -8.02
CA LEU A 490 45.59 -29.23 -7.89
C LEU A 490 46.64 -29.87 -8.81
N MET A 491 46.39 -31.09 -9.28
CA MET A 491 47.25 -31.83 -10.21
C MET A 491 46.91 -31.53 -11.68
N VAL A 492 45.93 -30.67 -11.95
CA VAL A 492 45.46 -30.35 -13.31
C VAL A 492 46.46 -29.44 -14.00
N GLU A 493 46.82 -29.78 -15.23
CA GLU A 493 47.65 -28.94 -16.09
C GLU A 493 46.99 -27.57 -16.35
N PRO A 494 47.73 -26.45 -16.31
CA PRO A 494 47.17 -25.10 -16.43
C PRO A 494 46.28 -24.88 -17.66
N GLU A 495 46.58 -25.52 -18.80
CA GLU A 495 45.79 -25.39 -20.03
C GLU A 495 44.34 -25.92 -19.88
N GLU A 496 44.07 -26.85 -18.97
CA GLU A 496 42.72 -27.36 -18.71
C GLU A 496 41.86 -26.45 -17.81
N LEU A 497 42.49 -25.49 -17.14
CA LEU A 497 41.85 -24.49 -16.28
C LEU A 497 41.49 -23.21 -17.05
N LYS A 498 41.40 -23.30 -18.38
CA LYS A 498 41.10 -22.19 -19.27
C LYS A 498 39.59 -21.95 -19.40
N LEU A 499 39.12 -20.79 -18.93
CA LEU A 499 37.74 -20.33 -19.10
C LEU A 499 37.73 -18.96 -19.77
N TYR A 500 37.01 -18.83 -20.89
CA TYR A 500 37.00 -17.60 -21.71
C TYR A 500 38.41 -17.04 -22.03
N GLY A 501 39.34 -17.93 -22.36
CA GLY A 501 40.71 -17.57 -22.72
C GLY A 501 41.62 -17.19 -21.55
N HIS A 502 41.15 -17.21 -20.30
CA HIS A 502 41.96 -16.98 -19.11
C HIS A 502 42.26 -18.32 -18.44
N ILE A 503 43.53 -18.60 -18.20
CA ILE A 503 43.97 -19.76 -17.40
C ILE A 503 43.80 -19.38 -15.93
N MET A 504 42.81 -19.98 -15.27
CA MET A 504 42.55 -19.77 -13.85
C MET A 504 43.63 -20.46 -13.03
N LYS A 505 44.02 -19.85 -11.92
CA LYS A 505 45.04 -20.41 -11.02
C LYS A 505 44.37 -20.90 -9.75
N VAL A 506 44.66 -22.14 -9.38
CA VAL A 506 44.07 -22.81 -8.23
C VAL A 506 45.16 -23.01 -7.17
N ASP A 507 44.96 -22.42 -6.00
CA ASP A 507 45.87 -22.54 -4.86
C ASP A 507 45.12 -23.16 -3.66
N LYS A 508 45.79 -24.04 -2.91
CA LYS A 508 45.25 -24.55 -1.63
C LYS A 508 45.06 -23.37 -0.68
N VAL A 509 43.95 -23.36 0.08
CA VAL A 509 43.76 -22.35 1.13
C VAL A 509 44.84 -22.55 2.17
N ASP A 510 45.83 -21.66 2.17
CA ASP A 510 46.97 -21.75 3.05
C ASP A 510 46.56 -21.34 4.48
N LEU A 511 46.15 -22.34 5.28
CA LEU A 511 45.88 -22.16 6.71
C LEU A 511 47.16 -21.81 7.52
N SER A 512 48.32 -21.71 6.86
CA SER A 512 49.60 -21.39 7.50
C SER A 512 49.83 -19.91 7.79
N LEU A 513 48.91 -18.99 7.41
CA LEU A 513 48.92 -17.60 7.90
C LEU A 513 48.56 -17.44 9.39
N LYS A 514 48.51 -18.55 10.15
CA LYS A 514 48.62 -18.56 11.62
C LYS A 514 49.99 -19.01 12.17
N LYS A 515 51.01 -19.30 11.34
CA LYS A 515 52.34 -19.72 11.81
C LYS A 515 53.49 -18.76 11.52
N SER A 516 53.26 -17.62 10.85
CA SER A 516 54.28 -16.60 10.58
C SER A 516 54.30 -15.44 11.59
N VAL A 517 53.87 -15.67 12.84
CA VAL A 517 54.07 -14.72 13.96
C VAL A 517 54.94 -15.33 15.09
N SER A 518 55.45 -16.54 14.94
CA SER A 518 56.28 -17.20 15.95
C SER A 518 57.78 -17.22 15.58
N ILE A 519 58.38 -16.08 15.24
CA ILE A 519 59.84 -15.82 15.35
C ILE A 519 60.05 -14.36 15.78
N VAL A 520 59.65 -14.03 17.00
CA VAL A 520 60.41 -13.08 17.83
C VAL A 520 60.57 -13.76 19.18
N LYS A 521 61.72 -14.42 19.34
CA LYS A 521 62.28 -14.72 20.65
C LYS A 521 62.52 -13.41 21.39
N SER A 522 62.23 -13.44 22.68
CA SER A 522 62.78 -12.60 23.75
C SER A 522 62.58 -11.08 23.66
N LEU A 523 61.76 -10.55 24.56
CA LEU A 523 62.29 -9.76 25.67
C LEU A 523 61.27 -9.69 26.81
N ASN A 524 61.78 -10.01 28.00
CA ASN A 524 61.11 -9.99 29.28
C ASN A 524 60.47 -8.65 29.59
N THR A 525 59.24 -8.66 30.13
CA THR A 525 58.87 -7.87 31.32
C THR A 525 57.49 -8.28 31.85
N LYS A 526 57.52 -9.05 32.94
CA LYS A 526 56.71 -8.90 34.15
C LYS A 526 55.18 -8.68 34.05
N HIS A 527 54.47 -9.70 34.56
CA HIS A 527 53.38 -9.66 35.57
C HIS A 527 51.90 -9.70 35.12
N GLY A 528 51.20 -10.73 35.63
CA GLY A 528 49.74 -10.94 35.70
C GLY A 528 49.23 -11.91 34.63
N ILE A 529 49.23 -13.24 34.79
CA ILE A 529 48.41 -14.09 35.70
C ILE A 529 46.97 -13.59 35.86
N LEU A 530 46.02 -14.23 35.18
CA LEU A 530 44.94 -15.06 35.79
C LEU A 530 43.93 -15.51 34.72
N SER A 531 43.74 -16.82 34.67
CA SER A 531 42.70 -17.61 33.99
C SER A 531 41.31 -17.37 34.59
N PHE A 532 40.23 -17.65 33.84
CA PHE A 532 39.15 -18.56 34.27
C PHE A 532 38.08 -18.78 33.18
N ASP A 533 38.03 -20.06 32.80
CA ASP A 533 37.03 -20.96 32.20
C ASP A 533 35.52 -20.64 32.12
N ASP A 534 34.97 -21.25 31.07
CA ASP A 534 33.78 -22.13 30.96
C ASP A 534 32.32 -21.65 31.09
N SER A 535 31.65 -21.80 29.94
CA SER A 535 30.39 -22.55 29.71
C SER A 535 29.05 -21.98 30.24
N PHE A 536 28.01 -21.99 29.39
CA PHE A 536 26.64 -22.49 29.66
C PHE A 536 25.70 -22.29 28.46
N THR A 537 24.67 -23.13 28.43
CA THR A 537 23.83 -23.62 27.32
C THR A 537 22.39 -23.05 27.29
N ASN A 538 21.69 -23.28 26.16
CA ASN A 538 20.24 -23.18 25.77
C ASN A 538 19.12 -22.81 26.77
N ILE A 539 18.10 -22.03 26.30
CA ILE A 539 16.62 -22.10 26.59
C ILE A 539 15.77 -21.01 25.84
N ASP A 540 14.52 -21.38 25.53
CA ASP A 540 13.36 -20.88 24.74
C ASP A 540 12.75 -19.46 24.80
N ASN A 541 12.12 -19.10 23.66
CA ASN A 541 10.93 -18.27 23.36
C ASN A 541 10.34 -17.28 24.38
N GLY A 542 10.26 -16.00 23.99
CA GLY A 542 9.51 -14.94 24.68
C GLY A 542 10.10 -13.54 24.43
N ILE A 543 9.83 -12.95 23.25
CA ILE A 543 10.59 -11.79 22.69
C ILE A 543 10.30 -10.43 23.38
N ILE A 544 9.51 -10.33 24.44
CA ILE A 544 9.25 -9.02 25.08
C ILE A 544 10.02 -8.80 26.40
N ASN A 545 10.80 -9.76 26.91
CA ASN A 545 11.50 -9.55 28.20
C ASN A 545 13.01 -9.89 28.27
N ARG A 546 13.72 -10.01 27.15
CA ARG A 546 15.19 -10.20 27.17
C ARG A 546 15.96 -8.93 26.84
N PHE A 547 15.81 -7.91 27.68
CA PHE A 547 16.83 -6.85 27.84
C PHE A 547 17.35 -6.75 29.29
N SER A 548 17.22 -7.81 30.07
CA SER A 548 18.01 -7.99 31.30
C SER A 548 19.38 -8.55 30.95
N ARG A 549 20.30 -7.69 30.49
CA ARG A 549 21.72 -7.95 30.76
C ARG A 549 21.86 -7.92 32.28
N THR A 550 22.27 -9.04 32.85
CA THR A 550 22.65 -9.15 34.26
C THR A 550 23.68 -8.04 34.55
N PRO A 551 23.47 -7.22 35.58
CA PRO A 551 24.42 -6.18 35.93
C PRO A 551 25.67 -6.87 36.47
N SER A 552 26.80 -6.71 35.76
CA SER A 552 28.11 -6.90 36.37
C SER A 552 28.16 -5.96 37.58
N SER A 553 28.06 -6.55 38.76
CA SER A 553 28.24 -5.89 40.05
C SER A 553 29.72 -5.53 40.22
N THR A 554 30.21 -4.58 39.42
CA THR A 554 31.41 -3.84 39.75
C THR A 554 30.97 -2.69 40.66
N SER A 555 31.01 -2.97 41.96
CA SER A 555 31.04 -1.97 43.01
C SER A 555 32.21 -1.02 42.76
N LEU A 556 31.98 0.10 42.09
CA LEU A 556 32.89 1.25 42.18
C LEU A 556 32.61 1.96 43.52
N SER A 557 33.13 1.37 44.58
CA SER A 557 33.35 2.03 45.85
C SER A 557 34.58 2.92 45.68
N ALA A 558 34.40 4.16 45.21
CA ALA A 558 35.46 5.15 45.25
C ALA A 558 34.85 6.54 45.47
N SER A 559 34.86 6.92 46.75
CA SER A 559 35.23 8.26 47.21
C SER A 559 34.82 9.44 46.32
N ASN A 560 33.77 10.16 46.72
CA ASN A 560 33.86 11.62 46.69
C ASN A 560 32.97 12.22 47.77
N SER A 561 33.63 12.55 48.88
CA SER A 561 33.19 13.50 49.88
C SER A 561 33.13 14.90 49.29
N LEU A 562 32.06 15.22 48.58
CA LEU A 562 31.70 16.60 48.26
C LEU A 562 30.21 16.78 48.59
N SER A 563 30.00 17.58 49.63
CA SER A 563 28.81 17.75 50.47
C SER A 563 27.68 18.55 49.84
N GLU A 564 27.42 18.36 48.55
CA GLU A 564 26.19 18.87 47.92
C GLU A 564 25.21 17.72 47.73
N LYS A 565 23.91 17.97 47.93
CA LYS A 565 22.82 17.00 47.79
C LYS A 565 22.66 16.53 46.32
N VAL A 566 23.69 15.90 45.77
CA VAL A 566 23.67 15.30 44.44
C VAL A 566 22.77 14.09 44.53
N ILE A 567 21.53 14.27 44.08
CA ILE A 567 20.59 13.17 43.89
C ILE A 567 21.29 12.17 42.95
N SER A 568 21.61 10.98 43.47
CA SER A 568 22.13 9.91 42.64
C SER A 568 21.15 9.66 41.49
N TRP A 569 21.61 9.73 40.24
CA TRP A 569 20.81 9.47 39.04
C TRP A 569 20.11 8.10 39.11
N ASN A 570 20.73 7.13 39.80
CA ASN A 570 20.16 5.80 40.02
C ASN A 570 18.95 5.81 40.98
N GLY A 571 18.84 6.81 41.86
CA GLY A 571 17.76 7.00 42.82
C GLY A 571 16.48 7.62 42.25
N LEU A 572 16.51 8.15 41.02
CA LEU A 572 15.33 8.78 40.39
C LEU A 572 14.22 7.74 40.14
N PRO A 573 12.95 7.99 40.52
CA PRO A 573 11.84 7.10 40.21
C PRO A 573 11.67 6.86 38.70
N ASN A 574 11.22 5.67 38.29
CA ASN A 574 11.03 5.33 36.87
C ASN A 574 10.14 6.33 36.11
N LYS A 575 9.11 6.87 36.77
CA LYS A 575 8.23 7.91 36.20
C LYS A 575 8.98 9.23 35.96
N ALA A 576 9.91 9.60 36.83
CA ALA A 576 10.73 10.80 36.65
C ALA A 576 11.69 10.62 35.48
N ILE A 577 12.32 9.44 35.34
CA ILE A 577 13.18 9.12 34.19
C ILE A 577 12.39 9.18 32.89
N GLN A 578 11.22 8.53 32.82
CA GLN A 578 10.34 8.61 31.65
C GLN A 578 9.97 10.06 31.31
N LYS A 579 9.67 10.87 32.34
CA LYS A 579 9.34 12.29 32.15
C LYS A 579 10.53 13.07 31.62
N ILE A 580 11.75 12.87 32.14
CA ILE A 580 12.98 13.48 31.63
C ILE A 580 13.19 13.09 30.16
N LEU A 581 13.16 11.78 29.86
CA LEU A 581 13.35 11.27 28.50
C LEU A 581 12.30 11.81 27.52
N SER A 582 11.06 12.05 27.96
CA SER A 582 10.01 12.64 27.12
C SER A 582 10.27 14.09 26.68
N TYR A 583 11.20 14.81 27.33
CA TYR A 583 11.63 16.16 26.94
C TYR A 583 12.86 16.16 26.02
N LEU A 584 13.52 15.01 25.87
CA LEU A 584 14.72 14.88 25.04
C LEU A 584 14.36 14.53 23.60
N THR A 585 15.30 14.77 22.70
CA THR A 585 15.19 14.24 21.34
C THR A 585 15.26 12.72 21.34
N HIS A 586 14.63 12.07 20.37
CA HIS A 586 14.69 10.61 20.22
C HIS A 586 16.11 10.05 20.19
N ILE A 587 17.09 10.81 19.70
CA ILE A 587 18.50 10.39 19.64
C ILE A 587 19.16 10.51 21.01
N GLU A 588 18.86 11.56 21.77
CA GLU A 588 19.30 11.66 23.15
C GLU A 588 18.69 10.52 23.98
N CYS A 589 17.41 10.20 23.79
CA CYS A 589 16.80 9.02 24.41
C CYS A 589 17.62 7.76 24.14
N LEU A 590 18.01 7.51 22.88
CA LEU A 590 18.87 6.36 22.51
C LEU A 590 20.24 6.38 23.20
N LYS A 591 20.82 7.57 23.46
CA LYS A 591 22.08 7.68 24.23
C LYS A 591 21.86 7.33 25.70
N PHE A 592 20.79 7.86 26.32
CA PHE A 592 20.47 7.61 27.73
C PHE A 592 20.08 6.15 27.99
N GLU A 593 19.44 5.49 27.03
CA GLU A 593 19.12 4.05 27.11
C GLU A 593 20.36 3.16 27.28
N ARG A 594 21.56 3.63 26.90
CA ARG A 594 22.81 2.89 27.05
C ARG A 594 23.41 2.97 28.46
N ILE A 595 22.85 3.78 29.36
CA ILE A 595 23.37 3.96 30.72
C ILE A 595 23.18 2.69 31.56
N ASN A 596 21.95 2.20 31.66
CA ASN A 596 21.61 0.93 32.33
C ASN A 596 20.19 0.46 31.98
N LYS A 597 19.81 -0.73 32.48
CA LYS A 597 18.49 -1.34 32.25
C LYS A 597 17.31 -0.42 32.62
N LYS A 598 17.42 0.35 33.70
CA LYS A 598 16.36 1.25 34.18
C LYS A 598 16.07 2.37 33.17
N TRP A 599 17.12 2.96 32.59
CA TRP A 599 17.00 3.97 31.55
C TRP A 599 16.52 3.38 30.22
N LEU A 600 16.95 2.17 29.88
CA LEU A 600 16.45 1.44 28.71
C LEU A 600 14.94 1.19 28.79
N GLU A 601 14.46 0.61 29.90
CA GLU A 601 13.03 0.34 30.13
C GLU A 601 12.20 1.64 30.15
N ALA A 602 12.74 2.71 30.74
CA ALA A 602 12.10 4.02 30.71
C ALA A 602 12.04 4.59 29.29
N GLY A 603 13.11 4.47 28.50
CA GLY A 603 13.16 4.90 27.10
C GLY A 603 12.14 4.17 26.25
N ILE A 604 12.07 2.83 26.34
CA ILE A 604 11.06 2.03 25.64
C ILE A 604 9.64 2.50 25.98
N LYS A 605 9.35 2.81 27.25
CA LYS A 605 8.05 3.37 27.66
C LYS A 605 7.77 4.77 27.13
N VAL A 606 8.79 5.58 26.83
CA VAL A 606 8.61 6.85 26.13
C VAL A 606 8.33 6.61 24.65
N TRP A 607 9.04 5.68 24.01
CA TRP A 607 8.80 5.30 22.61
C TRP A 607 7.37 4.82 22.35
N THR A 608 6.76 4.10 23.30
CA THR A 608 5.35 3.70 23.16
C THR A 608 4.38 4.88 23.21
N GLN A 609 4.80 6.06 23.68
CA GLN A 609 4.00 7.29 23.70
C GLN A 609 4.24 8.16 22.44
N THR A 610 5.26 7.84 21.64
CA THR A 610 5.59 8.58 20.42
C THR A 610 4.53 8.36 19.34
N LYS A 611 3.78 9.41 19.00
CA LYS A 611 2.77 9.38 17.93
C LYS A 611 3.24 9.96 16.60
N ILE A 612 4.30 10.77 16.61
CA ILE A 612 4.79 11.50 15.44
C ILE A 612 6.31 11.32 15.34
N LEU A 613 6.78 10.88 14.17
CA LEU A 613 8.19 10.77 13.84
C LEU A 613 8.43 11.43 12.48
N SER A 614 9.18 12.51 12.47
CA SER A 614 9.51 13.26 11.26
C SER A 614 11.01 13.49 11.21
N PHE A 615 11.63 13.11 10.09
CA PHE A 615 13.08 13.19 9.90
C PHE A 615 13.56 14.52 9.34
N LYS A 616 12.65 15.37 8.83
CA LYS A 616 12.99 16.70 8.32
C LYS A 616 13.20 17.77 9.40
N ASP A 617 12.77 17.52 10.64
CA ASP A 617 12.90 18.53 11.71
C ASP A 617 14.38 18.72 12.07
N HIS A 618 14.98 19.73 11.44
CA HIS A 618 16.36 20.13 11.68
C HIS A 618 16.58 20.58 13.12
N LYS A 619 15.56 20.98 13.89
CA LYS A 619 15.76 21.30 15.32
C LYS A 619 15.85 20.04 16.19
N LYS A 620 15.54 18.86 15.65
CA LYS A 620 15.53 17.58 16.36
C LYS A 620 16.41 16.56 15.64
N ILE A 621 15.79 15.51 15.10
CA ILE A 621 16.44 14.33 14.55
C ILE A 621 17.13 14.60 13.21
N GLY A 622 16.61 15.56 12.43
CA GLY A 622 17.03 15.82 11.06
C GLY A 622 18.44 16.40 10.93
N ARG A 623 18.96 17.05 11.99
CA ARG A 623 20.33 17.58 12.02
C ARG A 623 21.42 16.52 11.84
N ILE A 624 21.10 15.26 12.11
CA ILE A 624 22.09 14.17 12.12
C ILE A 624 22.25 13.55 10.72
N PHE A 625 21.18 13.61 9.93
CA PHE A 625 21.18 13.02 8.60
C PHE A 625 21.69 14.02 7.59
N THR A 626 22.93 13.82 7.20
CA THR A 626 23.62 14.60 6.17
C THR A 626 23.86 13.71 4.96
N LYS A 627 24.34 14.28 3.85
CA LYS A 627 24.75 13.49 2.68
C LYS A 627 25.84 12.46 3.03
N GLU A 628 26.72 12.77 3.98
CA GLU A 628 27.77 11.87 4.48
C GLU A 628 27.24 10.81 5.46
N LYS A 629 26.14 11.12 6.17
CA LYS A 629 25.51 10.22 7.13
C LYS A 629 24.01 10.09 6.84
N PRO A 630 23.63 9.45 5.72
CA PRO A 630 22.24 9.38 5.30
C PRO A 630 21.41 8.48 6.22
N LEU A 631 20.09 8.68 6.20
CA LEU A 631 19.15 7.75 6.82
C LEU A 631 19.19 6.43 6.05
N THR A 632 19.67 5.38 6.72
CA THR A 632 19.73 4.03 6.16
C THR A 632 18.53 3.20 6.61
N LEU A 633 18.27 2.10 5.89
CA LEU A 633 17.19 1.17 6.21
C LEU A 633 17.32 0.60 7.64
N GLU A 634 18.55 0.29 8.06
CA GLU A 634 18.81 -0.26 9.40
C GLU A 634 18.53 0.76 10.50
N ILE A 635 18.88 2.04 10.27
CA ILE A 635 18.56 3.11 11.20
C ILE A 635 17.04 3.26 11.28
N LEU A 636 16.33 3.37 10.15
CA LEU A 636 14.87 3.48 10.13
C LEU A 636 14.21 2.32 10.89
N LYS A 637 14.64 1.09 10.62
CA LYS A 637 14.16 -0.11 11.31
C LYS A 637 14.35 -0.02 12.83
N GLN A 638 15.48 0.47 13.32
CA GLN A 638 15.71 0.65 14.77
C GLN A 638 14.74 1.65 15.41
N PHE A 639 14.36 2.72 14.70
CA PHE A 639 13.33 3.65 15.16
C PHE A 639 11.95 2.97 15.20
N LEU A 640 11.57 2.29 14.12
CA LEU A 640 10.23 1.69 13.99
C LEU A 640 10.03 0.49 14.92
N GLN A 641 11.06 -0.31 15.19
CA GLN A 641 10.98 -1.43 16.14
C GLN A 641 10.66 -1.01 17.57
N ARG A 642 11.02 0.23 17.96
CA ARG A 642 10.84 0.73 19.34
C ARG A 642 9.47 1.36 19.57
N GLY A 643 9.02 2.17 18.62
CA GLY A 643 7.80 2.97 18.78
C GLY A 643 6.83 2.91 17.60
N GLY A 644 7.11 2.12 16.56
CA GLY A 644 6.31 2.06 15.34
C GLY A 644 4.85 1.68 15.61
N ILE A 645 4.61 0.77 16.56
CA ILE A 645 3.27 0.21 16.81
C ILE A 645 2.20 1.26 17.17
N ASN A 646 2.61 2.36 17.83
CA ASN A 646 1.73 3.44 18.26
C ASN A 646 1.89 4.72 17.42
N LEU A 647 2.72 4.66 16.38
CA LEU A 647 3.01 5.79 15.52
C LEU A 647 1.79 6.11 14.65
N LYS A 648 1.34 7.36 14.67
CA LYS A 648 0.23 7.86 13.84
C LYS A 648 0.71 8.65 12.62
N LYS A 649 1.87 9.30 12.72
CA LYS A 649 2.47 10.07 11.63
C LYS A 649 3.95 9.74 11.43
N LEU A 650 4.29 9.38 10.20
CA LEU A 650 5.66 9.13 9.75
C LEU A 650 5.97 10.01 8.55
N ASP A 651 7.06 10.78 8.64
CA ASP A 651 7.52 11.65 7.56
C ASP A 651 9.00 11.38 7.26
N LEU A 652 9.24 10.79 6.08
CA LEU A 652 10.55 10.44 5.53
C LEU A 652 11.00 11.42 4.43
N SER A 653 10.26 12.50 4.19
CA SER A 653 10.59 13.47 3.15
C SER A 653 11.77 14.37 3.55
N LEU A 654 12.46 14.94 2.55
CA LEU A 654 13.50 15.96 2.70
C LEU A 654 14.67 15.57 3.62
N VAL A 655 14.89 14.28 3.84
CA VAL A 655 16.05 13.76 4.57
C VAL A 655 16.99 13.06 3.59
N PRO A 656 18.31 13.37 3.58
CA PRO A 656 19.28 12.58 2.85
C PRO A 656 19.20 11.13 3.31
N ASN A 657 18.89 10.22 2.39
CA ASN A 657 18.62 8.83 2.71
C ASN A 657 19.16 7.88 1.63
N THR A 658 19.39 6.64 2.01
CA THR A 658 19.71 5.52 1.11
C THR A 658 18.62 4.45 1.17
N LEU A 659 17.38 4.88 1.43
CA LEU A 659 16.24 3.98 1.56
C LEU A 659 15.90 3.42 0.19
N ASN A 660 15.87 2.09 0.10
CA ASN A 660 15.37 1.36 -1.05
C ASN A 660 13.90 0.96 -0.82
N ASP A 661 13.34 0.23 -1.77
CA ASP A 661 11.97 -0.27 -1.77
C ASP A 661 11.64 -1.14 -0.54
N SER A 662 12.63 -1.70 0.15
CA SER A 662 12.45 -2.45 1.40
C SER A 662 11.97 -1.56 2.57
N ALA A 663 12.09 -0.24 2.46
CA ALA A 663 11.52 0.70 3.42
C ALA A 663 10.00 0.51 3.59
N PHE A 664 9.29 0.27 2.49
CA PHE A 664 7.84 0.05 2.48
C PHE A 664 7.45 -1.18 3.31
N ILE A 665 8.24 -2.25 3.20
CA ILE A 665 8.02 -3.51 3.93
C ILE A 665 8.19 -3.28 5.43
N ILE A 666 9.26 -2.60 5.87
CA ILE A 666 9.47 -2.37 7.31
C ILE A 666 8.44 -1.39 7.90
N ILE A 667 7.98 -0.41 7.12
CA ILE A 667 6.92 0.51 7.55
C ILE A 667 5.63 -0.28 7.76
N GLY A 668 5.19 -1.06 6.77
CA GLY A 668 3.99 -1.91 6.89
C GLY A 668 4.08 -2.88 8.07
N LYS A 669 5.26 -3.48 8.29
CA LYS A 669 5.47 -4.44 9.38
C LYS A 669 5.40 -3.82 10.78
N TYR A 670 5.95 -2.63 10.97
CA TYR A 670 6.13 -2.05 12.32
C TYR A 670 5.12 -0.95 12.67
N CYS A 671 4.42 -0.35 11.70
CA CYS A 671 3.61 0.85 11.92
C CYS A 671 2.09 0.64 11.77
N LYS A 672 1.52 -0.38 12.42
CA LYS A 672 0.11 -0.78 12.23
C LYS A 672 -0.95 0.28 12.54
N SER A 673 -0.63 1.30 13.35
CA SER A 673 -1.57 2.37 13.74
C SER A 673 -1.38 3.68 12.95
N LEU A 674 -0.66 3.62 11.83
CA LEU A 674 -0.29 4.80 11.06
C LEU A 674 -1.49 5.39 10.31
N GLU A 675 -1.68 6.71 10.44
CA GLU A 675 -2.77 7.46 9.78
C GLU A 675 -2.21 8.44 8.74
N THR A 676 -0.99 8.95 8.93
CA THR A 676 -0.32 9.90 8.03
C THR A 676 1.05 9.37 7.63
N LEU A 677 1.31 9.28 6.33
CA LEU A 677 2.55 8.76 5.77
C LEU A 677 3.07 9.68 4.66
N ASP A 678 4.32 10.13 4.80
CA ASP A 678 5.06 10.82 3.75
C ASP A 678 6.29 9.99 3.36
N ILE A 679 6.25 9.46 2.14
CA ILE A 679 7.27 8.58 1.52
C ILE A 679 7.95 9.25 0.32
N SER A 680 7.79 10.56 0.18
CA SER A 680 8.35 11.35 -0.93
C SER A 680 9.87 11.13 -1.04
N GLY A 681 10.34 10.85 -2.26
CA GLY A 681 11.76 10.62 -2.54
C GLY A 681 12.24 9.17 -2.37
N ILE A 682 11.37 8.22 -2.02
CA ILE A 682 11.74 6.79 -1.92
C ILE A 682 11.13 6.03 -3.09
N HIS A 683 11.98 5.44 -3.94
CA HIS A 683 11.52 4.60 -5.05
C HIS A 683 11.01 3.25 -4.55
N SER A 684 9.89 2.81 -5.10
CA SER A 684 9.27 1.54 -4.76
C SER A 684 8.90 0.75 -6.00
N THR A 685 8.68 -0.54 -5.79
CA THR A 685 8.08 -1.42 -6.79
C THR A 685 6.60 -1.60 -6.47
N VAL A 686 5.80 -1.94 -7.48
CA VAL A 686 4.37 -2.23 -7.32
C VAL A 686 4.12 -3.26 -6.22
N LYS A 687 4.95 -4.31 -6.15
CA LYS A 687 4.85 -5.37 -5.14
C LYS A 687 4.93 -4.85 -3.71
N ASN A 688 5.85 -3.91 -3.43
CA ASN A 688 6.04 -3.40 -2.08
C ASN A 688 4.99 -2.34 -1.70
N ILE A 689 4.42 -1.66 -2.69
CA ILE A 689 3.26 -0.77 -2.49
C ILE A 689 2.01 -1.58 -2.14
N ILE A 690 1.77 -2.70 -2.84
CA ILE A 690 0.67 -3.62 -2.50
C ILE A 690 0.82 -4.08 -1.05
N PHE A 691 2.04 -4.52 -0.68
CA PHE A 691 2.33 -4.89 0.71
C PHE A 691 2.05 -3.74 1.69
N LEU A 692 2.36 -2.49 1.33
CA LEU A 692 2.04 -1.35 2.20
C LEU A 692 0.52 -1.18 2.40
N GLY A 693 -0.26 -1.35 1.33
CA GLY A 693 -1.73 -1.29 1.34
C GLY A 693 -2.39 -2.41 2.15
N GLU A 694 -1.82 -3.62 2.14
CA GLU A 694 -2.35 -4.76 2.90
C GLU A 694 -2.22 -4.59 4.42
N TYR A 695 -1.20 -3.86 4.88
CA TYR A 695 -0.86 -3.80 6.30
C TYR A 695 -1.30 -2.51 7.01
N LEU A 696 -1.69 -1.47 6.27
CA LEU A 696 -1.93 -0.13 6.81
C LEU A 696 -3.26 0.44 6.30
N ASN A 697 -3.85 1.31 7.10
CA ASN A 697 -5.08 2.04 6.77
C ASN A 697 -4.80 3.56 6.80
N ILE A 698 -4.15 4.06 5.75
CA ILE A 698 -3.64 5.43 5.70
C ILE A 698 -4.75 6.43 5.34
N LYS A 699 -4.84 7.52 6.11
CA LYS A 699 -5.77 8.63 5.85
C LYS A 699 -5.14 9.76 5.06
N HIS A 700 -3.85 10.04 5.30
CA HIS A 700 -3.14 11.15 4.68
C HIS A 700 -1.83 10.64 4.07
N LEU A 701 -1.80 10.55 2.74
CA LEU A 701 -0.66 10.05 1.99
C LEU A 701 0.03 11.19 1.23
N SER A 702 1.35 11.25 1.32
CA SER A 702 2.17 12.15 0.51
C SER A 702 3.25 11.37 -0.22
N TYR A 703 3.30 11.56 -1.55
CA TYR A 703 4.29 10.94 -2.41
C TYR A 703 4.71 11.91 -3.51
N ARG A 704 5.34 13.00 -3.09
CA ARG A 704 5.68 14.17 -3.92
C ARG A 704 6.95 13.96 -4.73
N ASN A 705 7.09 14.71 -5.81
CA ASN A 705 8.27 14.79 -6.66
C ASN A 705 8.78 13.43 -7.18
N MET A 706 7.87 12.49 -7.39
CA MET A 706 8.20 11.17 -7.93
C MET A 706 8.12 11.19 -9.47
N THR A 707 9.27 11.34 -10.13
CA THR A 707 9.34 11.48 -11.60
C THR A 707 9.66 10.18 -12.34
N SER A 708 10.40 9.25 -11.72
CA SER A 708 10.88 8.02 -12.35
C SER A 708 10.15 6.74 -11.91
N ILE A 709 8.93 6.88 -11.37
CA ILE A 709 8.14 5.73 -10.91
C ILE A 709 7.04 5.34 -11.91
N ASP A 710 6.76 4.04 -12.00
CA ASP A 710 5.66 3.48 -12.79
C ASP A 710 4.30 4.06 -12.32
N GLU A 711 3.44 4.47 -13.25
CA GLU A 711 2.09 4.98 -12.93
C GLU A 711 1.27 3.96 -12.12
N LYS A 712 1.50 2.66 -12.33
CA LYS A 712 0.88 1.60 -11.53
C LYS A 712 1.13 1.76 -10.03
N CYS A 713 2.27 2.32 -9.64
CA CYS A 713 2.56 2.57 -8.23
C CYS A 713 1.54 3.55 -7.61
N PHE A 714 1.17 4.62 -8.32
CA PHE A 714 0.12 5.54 -7.84
C PHE A 714 -1.24 4.85 -7.77
N TRP A 715 -1.56 4.01 -8.75
CA TRP A 715 -2.78 3.20 -8.73
C TRP A 715 -2.83 2.31 -7.49
N TYR A 716 -1.81 1.49 -7.25
CA TYR A 716 -1.82 0.59 -6.09
C TYR A 716 -1.72 1.33 -4.75
N LEU A 717 -1.16 2.55 -4.70
CA LEU A 717 -1.23 3.41 -3.52
C LEU A 717 -2.67 3.85 -3.22
N ILE A 718 -3.38 4.39 -4.21
CA ILE A 718 -4.78 4.79 -4.03
C ILE A 718 -5.64 3.57 -3.72
N LYS A 719 -5.52 2.50 -4.53
CA LYS A 719 -6.28 1.27 -4.38
C LYS A 719 -6.01 0.58 -3.04
N GLY A 720 -4.79 0.65 -2.52
CA GLY A 720 -4.44 0.06 -1.23
C GLY A 720 -5.15 0.73 -0.05
N PHE A 721 -5.54 2.01 -0.18
CA PHE A 721 -6.17 2.79 0.89
C PHE A 721 -7.53 3.38 0.49
N PHE A 722 -8.19 2.80 -0.51
CA PHE A 722 -9.32 3.41 -1.23
C PHE A 722 -10.51 3.84 -0.33
N ASP A 723 -10.71 3.15 0.79
CA ASP A 723 -11.80 3.35 1.75
C ASP A 723 -11.41 4.24 2.96
N THR A 724 -10.12 4.44 3.18
CA THR A 724 -9.58 5.15 4.36
C THR A 724 -8.93 6.48 4.01
N LEU A 725 -8.60 6.69 2.73
CA LEU A 725 -7.89 7.86 2.25
C LEU A 725 -8.77 9.12 2.28
N VAL A 726 -8.28 10.13 3.01
CA VAL A 726 -8.90 11.45 3.18
C VAL A 726 -8.09 12.53 2.47
N SER A 727 -6.77 12.36 2.36
CA SER A 727 -5.88 13.31 1.68
C SER A 727 -4.80 12.61 0.89
N VAL A 728 -4.59 13.08 -0.34
CA VAL A 728 -3.54 12.66 -1.25
C VAL A 728 -2.76 13.86 -1.73
N ASP A 729 -1.43 13.77 -1.63
CA ASP A 729 -0.51 14.80 -2.08
C ASP A 729 0.53 14.20 -3.04
N PHE A 730 0.33 14.45 -4.33
CA PHE A 730 1.19 14.03 -5.43
C PHE A 730 1.88 15.21 -6.13
N ARG A 731 2.08 16.32 -5.42
CA ARG A 731 2.70 17.51 -6.00
C ARG A 731 4.06 17.19 -6.62
N GLY A 732 4.30 17.73 -7.81
CA GLY A 732 5.51 17.55 -8.59
C GLY A 732 5.70 16.15 -9.18
N CYS A 733 4.68 15.29 -9.17
CA CYS A 733 4.68 14.03 -9.90
C CYS A 733 4.46 14.27 -11.41
N LYS A 734 5.50 14.82 -12.03
CA LYS A 734 5.53 15.30 -13.42
C LYS A 734 5.03 14.31 -14.47
N MET A 735 5.23 13.02 -14.25
CA MET A 735 4.86 11.93 -15.17
C MET A 735 3.51 11.27 -14.84
N LEU A 736 2.79 11.77 -13.82
CA LEU A 736 1.47 11.25 -13.46
C LEU A 736 0.45 11.65 -14.53
N ARG A 737 -0.11 10.66 -15.23
CA ARG A 737 -1.19 10.87 -16.21
C ARG A 737 -2.57 10.89 -15.57
N GLY A 738 -2.70 10.27 -14.40
CA GLY A 738 -3.90 10.35 -13.56
C GLY A 738 -4.89 9.20 -13.78
N GLN A 739 -4.49 8.13 -14.47
CA GLN A 739 -5.33 6.94 -14.67
C GLN A 739 -5.69 6.24 -13.35
N CYS A 740 -4.90 6.48 -12.30
CA CYS A 740 -5.15 5.97 -10.96
C CYS A 740 -6.38 6.62 -10.28
N PHE A 741 -6.87 7.76 -10.76
CA PHE A 741 -7.96 8.48 -10.12
C PHE A 741 -9.32 7.81 -10.25
N ILE A 742 -9.48 6.87 -11.18
CA ILE A 742 -10.67 5.99 -11.26
C ILE A 742 -10.89 5.16 -9.99
N SER A 743 -9.85 4.96 -9.18
CA SER A 743 -9.91 4.23 -7.90
C SER A 743 -10.13 5.13 -6.69
N LEU A 744 -10.29 6.45 -6.87
CA LEU A 744 -10.69 7.34 -5.80
C LEU A 744 -12.11 7.02 -5.32
N THR A 745 -12.47 7.54 -4.16
CA THR A 745 -13.82 7.42 -3.60
C THR A 745 -14.25 8.71 -2.92
N ASN A 746 -15.52 8.79 -2.55
CA ASN A 746 -16.09 9.93 -1.83
C ASN A 746 -15.51 10.13 -0.42
N SER A 747 -14.63 9.26 0.07
CA SER A 747 -13.91 9.51 1.33
C SER A 747 -12.81 10.57 1.20
N LEU A 748 -12.35 10.86 -0.03
CA LEU A 748 -11.27 11.79 -0.27
C LEU A 748 -11.76 13.24 -0.12
N GLU A 749 -11.15 13.98 0.80
CA GLU A 749 -11.44 15.40 1.03
C GLU A 749 -10.40 16.35 0.45
N LYS A 750 -9.15 15.90 0.24
CA LYS A 750 -8.05 16.78 -0.17
C LYS A 750 -7.15 16.14 -1.23
N LEU A 751 -7.02 16.80 -2.37
CA LEU A 751 -6.20 16.35 -3.49
C LEU A 751 -5.26 17.48 -3.93
N TYR A 752 -3.95 17.22 -3.84
CA TYR A 752 -2.91 18.16 -4.24
C TYR A 752 -2.14 17.62 -5.45
N LEU A 753 -2.27 18.30 -6.59
CA LEU A 753 -1.69 17.90 -7.88
C LEU A 753 -0.80 18.98 -8.50
N ASP A 754 -0.42 20.00 -7.72
CA ASP A 754 0.47 21.07 -8.19
C ASP A 754 1.72 20.51 -8.89
N GLY A 755 2.03 20.98 -10.10
CA GLY A 755 3.16 20.52 -10.91
C GLY A 755 2.97 19.16 -11.61
N CYS A 756 1.75 18.59 -11.63
CA CYS A 756 1.42 17.38 -12.40
C CYS A 756 0.97 17.73 -13.82
N TYR A 757 1.87 18.24 -14.65
CA TYR A 757 1.51 18.74 -15.98
C TYR A 757 1.18 17.65 -17.03
N SER A 758 1.53 16.38 -16.79
CA SER A 758 1.24 15.28 -17.72
C SER A 758 -0.15 14.67 -17.52
N LEU A 759 -0.98 15.27 -16.66
CA LEU A 759 -2.35 14.80 -16.45
C LEU A 759 -3.11 14.77 -17.77
N GLU A 760 -3.72 13.63 -18.04
CA GLU A 760 -4.56 13.42 -19.21
C GLU A 760 -5.98 13.95 -18.96
N ALA A 761 -6.68 14.28 -20.04
CA ALA A 761 -8.08 14.69 -20.07
C ALA A 761 -9.00 13.97 -19.05
N ARG A 762 -9.01 12.63 -19.13
CA ARG A 762 -9.85 11.75 -18.31
C ARG A 762 -9.52 11.78 -16.81
N ALA A 763 -8.33 12.24 -16.42
CA ALA A 763 -7.93 12.24 -15.01
C ALA A 763 -8.81 13.16 -14.15
N ILE A 764 -9.13 14.36 -14.64
CA ILE A 764 -9.98 15.30 -13.91
C ILE A 764 -11.44 14.87 -13.95
N GLU A 765 -11.88 14.26 -15.06
CA GLU A 765 -13.19 13.61 -15.14
C GLU A 765 -13.33 12.52 -14.07
N ASP A 766 -12.34 11.63 -13.95
CA ASP A 766 -12.31 10.59 -12.92
C ASP A 766 -12.37 11.18 -11.50
N VAL A 767 -11.61 12.25 -11.22
CA VAL A 767 -11.70 12.95 -9.93
C VAL A 767 -13.13 13.47 -9.69
N CYS A 768 -13.72 14.12 -10.68
CA CYS A 768 -15.08 14.67 -10.59
C CYS A 768 -16.15 13.59 -10.40
N MET A 769 -15.96 12.41 -10.99
CA MET A 769 -16.92 11.31 -10.93
C MET A 769 -16.77 10.49 -9.65
N GLN A 770 -15.55 10.31 -9.14
CA GLN A 770 -15.26 9.39 -8.04
C GLN A 770 -15.14 10.07 -6.67
N ALA A 771 -14.67 11.32 -6.60
CA ALA A 771 -14.36 12.04 -5.36
C ALA A 771 -15.26 13.28 -5.18
N GLN A 772 -16.58 13.08 -5.14
CA GLN A 772 -17.55 14.18 -5.06
C GLN A 772 -17.53 14.92 -3.71
N GLY A 773 -17.03 14.26 -2.65
CA GLY A 773 -16.85 14.85 -1.31
C GLY A 773 -15.60 15.71 -1.15
N LEU A 774 -14.93 16.08 -2.26
CA LEU A 774 -13.66 16.81 -2.22
C LEU A 774 -13.85 18.26 -1.73
N LYS A 775 -13.08 18.64 -0.72
CA LYS A 775 -13.07 19.99 -0.12
C LYS A 775 -11.89 20.84 -0.57
N VAL A 776 -10.76 20.21 -0.92
CA VAL A 776 -9.54 20.88 -1.34
C VAL A 776 -9.04 20.27 -2.64
N LEU A 777 -8.92 21.10 -3.68
CA LEU A 777 -8.36 20.72 -4.97
C LEU A 777 -7.33 21.77 -5.40
N LYS A 778 -6.06 21.35 -5.52
CA LYS A 778 -4.98 22.23 -5.99
C LYS A 778 -4.40 21.70 -7.29
N LEU A 779 -4.50 22.50 -8.35
CA LEU A 779 -4.19 22.15 -9.74
C LEU A 779 -3.12 23.07 -10.37
N ASN A 780 -2.26 23.68 -9.55
CA ASN A 780 -1.31 24.66 -10.05
C ASN A 780 -0.36 24.04 -11.08
N GLY A 781 -0.16 24.67 -12.23
CA GLY A 781 0.69 24.13 -13.31
C GLY A 781 0.16 22.85 -14.00
N CYS A 782 -1.14 22.56 -13.93
CA CYS A 782 -1.78 21.45 -14.65
C CYS A 782 -2.30 21.94 -16.03
N PHE A 783 -1.40 22.18 -16.98
CA PHE A 783 -1.70 22.94 -18.22
C PHE A 783 -2.67 22.28 -19.21
N ASN A 784 -2.94 20.99 -19.09
CA ASN A 784 -3.86 20.26 -19.97
C ASN A 784 -5.35 20.41 -19.58
N ILE A 785 -5.67 21.17 -18.53
CA ILE A 785 -7.05 21.42 -18.12
C ILE A 785 -7.78 22.22 -19.21
N THR A 786 -9.04 21.85 -19.47
CA THR A 786 -9.91 22.47 -20.47
C THR A 786 -11.15 23.12 -19.84
N ASP A 787 -11.84 23.94 -20.61
CA ASP A 787 -13.08 24.61 -20.19
C ASP A 787 -14.17 23.62 -19.72
N GLU A 788 -14.29 22.47 -20.40
CA GLU A 788 -15.22 21.41 -20.03
C GLU A 788 -14.93 20.87 -18.62
N TYR A 789 -13.65 20.78 -18.21
CA TYR A 789 -13.30 20.28 -16.89
C TYR A 789 -13.55 21.29 -15.79
N ILE A 790 -13.32 22.58 -16.04
CA ILE A 790 -13.72 23.63 -15.09
C ILE A 790 -15.25 23.65 -14.93
N SER A 791 -15.98 23.48 -16.04
CA SER A 791 -17.44 23.33 -16.00
C SER A 791 -17.85 22.09 -15.21
N LEU A 792 -17.19 20.95 -15.42
CA LEU A 792 -17.48 19.72 -14.70
C LEU A 792 -17.21 19.87 -13.20
N ILE A 793 -16.02 20.37 -12.81
CA ILE A 793 -15.66 20.68 -11.42
C ILE A 793 -16.74 21.55 -10.77
N SER A 794 -17.19 22.60 -11.45
CA SER A 794 -18.18 23.54 -10.92
C SER A 794 -19.56 22.91 -10.69
N ARG A 795 -19.88 21.82 -11.40
CA ARG A 795 -21.17 21.12 -11.34
C ARG A 795 -21.17 19.89 -10.44
N THR A 796 -20.01 19.26 -10.20
CA THR A 796 -19.89 18.01 -9.46
C THR A 796 -19.30 18.18 -8.06
N LEU A 797 -18.26 19.00 -7.91
CA LEU A 797 -17.51 19.15 -6.65
C LEU A 797 -18.14 20.22 -5.75
N LEU A 798 -19.42 20.04 -5.39
CA LEU A 798 -20.23 21.06 -4.71
C LEU A 798 -19.75 21.37 -3.27
N ASP A 799 -19.01 20.45 -2.66
CA ASP A 799 -18.45 20.60 -1.30
C ASP A 799 -17.08 21.29 -1.29
N LEU A 800 -16.58 21.76 -2.45
CA LEU A 800 -15.27 22.36 -2.56
C LEU A 800 -15.16 23.68 -1.77
N GLU A 801 -14.22 23.73 -0.84
CA GLU A 801 -13.92 24.88 0.01
C GLU A 801 -12.64 25.61 -0.43
N VAL A 802 -11.67 24.90 -1.01
CA VAL A 802 -10.38 25.45 -1.42
C VAL A 802 -10.07 25.01 -2.85
N PHE A 803 -9.86 25.99 -3.73
CA PHE A 803 -9.44 25.75 -5.11
C PHE A 803 -8.29 26.67 -5.50
N THR A 804 -7.24 26.11 -6.12
CA THR A 804 -6.11 26.89 -6.64
C THR A 804 -5.75 26.47 -8.05
N LEU A 805 -5.47 27.47 -8.90
CA LEU A 805 -5.07 27.31 -10.30
C LEU A 805 -4.05 28.39 -10.68
N HIS A 806 -2.88 28.33 -10.05
CA HIS A 806 -1.79 29.27 -10.29
C HIS A 806 -1.06 28.99 -11.61
N GLY A 807 -0.33 30.01 -12.08
CA GLY A 807 0.51 29.94 -13.26
C GLY A 807 -0.19 30.40 -14.53
N ASP A 808 0.59 30.53 -15.60
CA ASP A 808 0.14 30.99 -16.90
C ASP A 808 0.38 29.92 -17.98
N GLY A 809 -0.35 30.02 -19.09
CA GLY A 809 -0.21 29.11 -20.24
C GLY A 809 -1.23 27.99 -20.31
N TYR A 810 -2.38 28.14 -19.67
CA TYR A 810 -3.50 27.22 -19.85
C TYR A 810 -4.13 27.41 -21.24
N LYS A 811 -3.51 26.84 -22.27
CA LYS A 811 -3.86 27.04 -23.69
C LYS A 811 -5.29 26.62 -24.04
N ASN A 812 -5.87 25.70 -23.26
CA ASN A 812 -7.21 25.17 -23.47
C ASN A 812 -8.25 25.75 -22.49
N LEU A 813 -7.89 26.80 -21.74
CA LEU A 813 -8.80 27.52 -20.87
C LEU A 813 -9.11 28.91 -21.41
N SER A 814 -10.39 29.28 -21.38
CA SER A 814 -10.87 30.64 -21.61
C SER A 814 -11.11 31.37 -20.28
N SER A 815 -11.02 32.70 -20.30
CA SER A 815 -11.37 33.53 -19.13
C SER A 815 -12.83 33.36 -18.72
N SER A 816 -13.73 33.16 -19.68
CA SER A 816 -15.17 32.95 -19.44
C SER A 816 -15.47 31.65 -18.70
N SER A 817 -14.68 30.59 -18.89
CA SER A 817 -14.96 29.30 -18.24
C SER A 817 -14.68 29.35 -16.74
N LEU A 818 -13.70 30.13 -16.29
CA LEU A 818 -13.39 30.30 -14.86
C LEU A 818 -14.58 30.88 -14.08
N THR A 819 -15.43 31.68 -14.72
CA THR A 819 -16.67 32.19 -14.12
C THR A 819 -17.59 31.07 -13.65
N CYS A 820 -17.53 29.87 -14.24
CA CYS A 820 -18.28 28.71 -13.77
C CYS A 820 -17.93 28.32 -12.32
N LEU A 821 -16.69 28.56 -11.87
CA LEU A 821 -16.28 28.27 -10.48
C LEU A 821 -17.09 29.08 -9.44
N THR A 822 -17.69 30.21 -9.84
CA THR A 822 -18.57 31.01 -8.97
C THR A 822 -19.90 30.32 -8.62
N LEU A 823 -20.21 29.21 -9.30
CA LEU A 823 -21.34 28.32 -8.96
C LEU A 823 -21.10 27.58 -7.64
N LEU A 824 -19.84 27.34 -7.26
CA LEU A 824 -19.47 26.62 -6.04
C LEU A 824 -19.69 27.50 -4.79
N LYS A 825 -20.82 27.33 -4.10
CA LYS A 825 -21.24 28.22 -2.99
C LYS A 825 -20.49 28.01 -1.67
N ASN A 826 -19.76 26.91 -1.55
CA ASN A 826 -19.01 26.55 -0.34
C ASN A 826 -17.55 27.04 -0.35
N LEU A 827 -17.10 27.74 -1.40
CA LEU A 827 -15.73 28.23 -1.50
C LEU A 827 -15.37 29.19 -0.36
N VAL A 828 -14.22 28.92 0.25
CA VAL A 828 -13.61 29.64 1.38
C VAL A 828 -12.25 30.23 0.98
N GLU A 829 -11.47 29.52 0.17
CA GLU A 829 -10.16 29.96 -0.33
C GLU A 829 -10.09 29.80 -1.84
N LEU A 830 -9.73 30.89 -2.53
CA LEU A 830 -9.47 30.93 -3.95
C LEU A 830 -8.17 31.65 -4.25
N SER A 831 -7.37 31.09 -5.15
CA SER A 831 -6.12 31.70 -5.54
C SER A 831 -5.74 31.35 -6.97
N PHE A 832 -5.37 32.39 -7.72
CA PHE A 832 -5.10 32.33 -9.16
C PHE A 832 -3.80 33.05 -9.51
N ASP A 833 -2.82 33.02 -8.60
CA ASP A 833 -1.58 33.78 -8.74
C ASP A 833 -0.90 33.47 -10.08
N TYR A 834 -0.39 34.51 -10.74
CA TYR A 834 0.22 34.42 -12.08
C TYR A 834 -0.71 33.91 -13.19
N ASN A 835 -2.03 33.89 -13.00
CA ASN A 835 -2.97 33.41 -14.02
C ASN A 835 -3.51 34.57 -14.88
N SER A 836 -3.11 34.60 -16.15
CA SER A 836 -3.47 35.66 -17.12
C SER A 836 -4.95 35.69 -17.51
N LEU A 837 -5.72 34.63 -17.20
CA LEU A 837 -7.13 34.51 -17.54
C LEU A 837 -8.06 35.30 -16.60
N ILE A 838 -7.55 35.74 -15.44
CA ILE A 838 -8.33 36.51 -14.48
C ILE A 838 -8.54 37.94 -15.00
N ASN A 839 -9.79 38.39 -14.94
CA ASN A 839 -10.21 39.70 -15.40
C ASN A 839 -11.36 40.25 -14.53
N ASP A 840 -11.80 41.47 -14.81
CA ASP A 840 -12.92 42.10 -14.09
C ASP A 840 -14.22 41.29 -14.16
N GLU A 841 -14.51 40.59 -15.26
CA GLU A 841 -15.72 39.77 -15.40
C GLU A 841 -15.76 38.66 -14.35
N PHE A 842 -14.66 37.94 -14.17
CA PHE A 842 -14.52 36.94 -13.12
C PHE A 842 -14.69 37.56 -11.73
N ILE A 843 -14.05 38.70 -11.46
CA ILE A 843 -14.12 39.38 -10.15
C ILE A 843 -15.55 39.87 -9.85
N ILE A 844 -16.27 40.38 -10.85
CA ILE A 844 -17.69 40.78 -10.74
C ILE A 844 -18.54 39.57 -10.38
N ALA A 845 -18.37 38.46 -11.10
CA ALA A 845 -19.15 37.25 -10.87
C ALA A 845 -18.87 36.65 -9.49
N LEU A 846 -17.59 36.60 -9.09
CA LEU A 846 -17.13 36.11 -7.80
C LEU A 846 -17.72 36.93 -6.64
N SER A 847 -17.60 38.26 -6.74
CA SER A 847 -18.08 39.22 -5.75
C SER A 847 -19.60 39.20 -5.57
N LYS A 848 -20.35 38.78 -6.60
CA LYS A 848 -21.81 38.59 -6.51
C LYS A 848 -22.18 37.26 -5.86
N SER A 849 -21.44 36.19 -6.16
CA SER A 849 -21.86 34.81 -5.90
C SER A 849 -21.29 34.17 -4.64
N ASN A 850 -20.10 34.57 -4.17
CA ASN A 850 -19.30 33.78 -3.22
C ASN A 850 -19.03 34.51 -1.90
N GLN A 851 -20.10 34.78 -1.15
CA GLN A 851 -20.06 35.57 0.10
C GLN A 851 -19.28 34.89 1.26
N ASN A 852 -18.93 33.60 1.13
CA ASN A 852 -18.25 32.81 2.16
C ASN A 852 -16.72 32.85 2.07
N ILE A 853 -16.15 33.49 1.03
CA ILE A 853 -14.71 33.55 0.81
C ILE A 853 -14.03 34.29 1.97
N LYS A 854 -13.01 33.64 2.53
CA LYS A 854 -12.15 34.15 3.61
C LYS A 854 -10.74 34.45 3.13
N LYS A 855 -10.26 33.76 2.10
CA LYS A 855 -8.94 34.01 1.51
C LYS A 855 -9.04 34.14 0.01
N LEU A 856 -8.53 35.24 -0.52
CA LEU A 856 -8.50 35.52 -1.95
C LEU A 856 -7.12 36.00 -2.36
N SER A 857 -6.60 35.47 -3.45
CA SER A 857 -5.32 35.92 -4.01
C SER A 857 -5.39 35.99 -5.53
N PHE A 858 -4.99 37.15 -6.05
CA PHE A 858 -4.83 37.47 -7.46
C PHE A 858 -3.43 38.03 -7.73
N ALA A 859 -2.44 37.59 -6.95
CA ALA A 859 -1.09 38.11 -7.07
C ALA A 859 -0.55 37.89 -8.49
N TYR A 860 -0.13 38.97 -9.16
CA TYR A 860 0.39 38.96 -10.53
C TYR A 860 -0.56 38.30 -11.55
N SER A 861 -1.86 38.31 -11.29
CA SER A 861 -2.88 37.74 -12.18
C SER A 861 -3.31 38.73 -13.26
N GLY A 862 -3.94 38.22 -14.31
CA GLY A 862 -4.41 39.02 -15.43
C GLY A 862 -3.30 39.52 -16.35
N ASN A 863 -3.71 40.10 -17.48
CA ASN A 863 -2.87 40.87 -18.39
C ASN A 863 -2.92 42.37 -18.06
N GLU A 864 -2.04 43.18 -18.68
CA GLU A 864 -1.76 44.59 -18.35
C GLU A 864 -2.98 45.45 -17.95
N ASN A 865 -4.12 45.30 -18.61
CA ASN A 865 -5.34 46.09 -18.33
C ASN A 865 -6.59 45.24 -18.06
N SER A 866 -6.43 43.95 -17.78
CA SER A 866 -7.57 43.03 -17.59
C SER A 866 -8.25 43.15 -16.22
N ILE A 867 -7.50 43.60 -15.21
CA ILE A 867 -7.96 43.82 -13.84
C ILE A 867 -7.84 45.31 -13.54
N THR A 868 -8.97 46.01 -13.52
CA THR A 868 -9.03 47.45 -13.32
C THR A 868 -9.31 47.81 -11.86
N SER A 869 -9.12 49.10 -11.50
CA SER A 869 -9.49 49.61 -10.18
C SER A 869 -10.99 49.42 -9.90
N ASP A 870 -11.85 49.61 -10.90
CA ASP A 870 -13.29 49.45 -10.75
C ASP A 870 -13.67 47.99 -10.51
N GLY A 871 -13.07 47.04 -11.23
CA GLY A 871 -13.27 45.61 -11.01
C GLY A 871 -12.83 45.16 -9.62
N LEU A 872 -11.61 45.51 -9.21
CA LEU A 872 -11.11 45.22 -7.85
C LEU A 872 -12.00 45.82 -6.77
N SER A 873 -12.57 47.01 -7.00
CA SER A 873 -13.40 47.66 -6.01
C SER A 873 -14.64 46.86 -5.61
N LEU A 874 -15.08 45.89 -6.44
CA LEU A 874 -16.22 45.02 -6.14
C LEU A 874 -15.89 43.92 -5.11
N ILE A 875 -14.61 43.65 -4.85
CA ILE A 875 -14.15 42.75 -3.76
C ILE A 875 -14.70 43.22 -2.40
N LYS A 876 -15.04 44.51 -2.27
CA LYS A 876 -15.72 45.09 -1.11
C LYS A 876 -16.98 44.31 -0.68
N ASN A 877 -17.62 43.61 -1.62
CA ASN A 877 -18.80 42.80 -1.34
C ASN A 877 -18.48 41.48 -0.61
N LEU A 878 -17.22 41.02 -0.58
CA LEU A 878 -16.79 39.79 0.08
C LEU A 878 -16.59 40.01 1.59
N ASN A 879 -17.69 40.19 2.32
CA ASN A 879 -17.68 40.63 3.73
C ASN A 879 -17.03 39.66 4.73
N GLN A 880 -16.75 38.41 4.33
CA GLN A 880 -16.09 37.40 5.18
C GLN A 880 -14.57 37.35 4.98
N LEU A 881 -14.02 38.16 4.08
CA LEU A 881 -12.62 38.13 3.71
C LEU A 881 -11.70 38.46 4.90
N MET A 882 -10.66 37.65 5.10
CA MET A 882 -9.66 37.73 6.17
C MET A 882 -8.23 37.85 5.63
N TYR A 883 -7.99 37.36 4.42
CA TYR A 883 -6.72 37.40 3.70
C TYR A 883 -6.97 37.88 2.27
N LEU A 884 -6.21 38.88 1.83
CA LEU A 884 -6.27 39.41 0.48
C LEU A 884 -4.87 39.70 -0.04
N ASP A 885 -4.50 39.05 -1.15
CA ASP A 885 -3.27 39.33 -1.89
C ASP A 885 -3.59 39.84 -3.30
N LEU A 886 -3.19 41.09 -3.56
CA LEU A 886 -3.35 41.81 -4.81
C LEU A 886 -1.99 42.28 -5.36
N SER A 887 -0.91 41.62 -4.94
CA SER A 887 0.45 41.98 -5.33
C SER A 887 0.60 42.05 -6.86
N GLY A 888 1.37 43.01 -7.36
CA GLY A 888 1.69 43.14 -8.79
C GLY A 888 0.57 43.69 -9.68
N LEU A 889 -0.61 44.01 -9.14
CA LEU A 889 -1.74 44.46 -9.94
C LEU A 889 -1.74 45.98 -10.17
N LEU A 890 -1.92 46.41 -11.42
CA LEU A 890 -2.02 47.82 -11.80
C LEU A 890 -3.31 48.48 -11.31
N GLY A 891 -4.40 47.72 -11.13
CA GLY A 891 -5.67 48.23 -10.60
C GLY A 891 -5.64 48.58 -9.11
N VAL A 892 -4.56 48.27 -8.38
CA VAL A 892 -4.42 48.63 -6.97
C VAL A 892 -4.01 50.09 -6.86
N ASP A 893 -4.98 50.93 -6.48
CA ASP A 893 -4.83 52.36 -6.32
C ASP A 893 -5.69 52.85 -5.13
N ILE A 894 -5.77 54.16 -4.93
CA ILE A 894 -6.60 54.75 -3.88
C ILE A 894 -8.10 54.41 -4.01
N ASN A 895 -8.61 54.29 -5.23
CA ASN A 895 -10.04 54.09 -5.48
C ASN A 895 -10.47 52.66 -5.17
N SER A 896 -9.68 51.66 -5.57
CA SER A 896 -9.95 50.26 -5.27
C SER A 896 -9.76 49.97 -3.78
N LEU A 897 -8.66 50.41 -3.18
CA LEU A 897 -8.38 50.15 -1.76
C LEU A 897 -9.36 50.82 -0.81
N SER A 898 -9.70 52.09 -1.02
CA SER A 898 -10.60 52.82 -0.12
C SER A 898 -11.96 52.11 0.03
N LYS A 899 -12.53 51.61 -1.08
CA LYS A 899 -13.79 50.86 -1.09
C LYS A 899 -13.65 49.51 -0.36
N ILE A 900 -12.60 48.73 -0.64
CA ILE A 900 -12.40 47.41 -0.01
C ILE A 900 -12.14 47.57 1.50
N ILE A 901 -11.27 48.49 1.91
CA ILE A 901 -10.95 48.77 3.32
C ILE A 901 -12.19 49.20 4.10
N ASN A 902 -13.05 50.00 3.48
CA ASN A 902 -14.26 50.49 4.11
C ASN A 902 -15.30 49.39 4.36
N ASP A 903 -15.45 48.39 3.49
CA ASP A 903 -16.52 47.39 3.63
C ASP A 903 -16.03 46.04 4.21
N CYS A 904 -14.81 45.60 3.88
CA CYS A 904 -14.24 44.31 4.32
C CYS A 904 -13.70 44.36 5.77
N LYS A 905 -14.59 44.54 6.76
CA LYS A 905 -14.21 44.76 8.16
C LYS A 905 -13.47 43.60 8.85
N LYS A 906 -13.55 42.37 8.31
CA LYS A 906 -12.87 41.18 8.85
C LYS A 906 -11.45 40.98 8.29
N LEU A 907 -11.04 41.79 7.31
CA LEU A 907 -9.79 41.61 6.59
C LEU A 907 -8.60 41.95 7.49
N SER A 908 -7.78 40.94 7.78
CA SER A 908 -6.67 41.03 8.72
C SER A 908 -5.30 41.04 8.05
N GLU A 909 -5.15 40.35 6.92
CA GLU A 909 -3.88 40.25 6.19
C GLU A 909 -4.03 40.85 4.79
N TRP A 910 -3.20 41.86 4.51
CA TRP A 910 -3.14 42.57 3.24
C TRP A 910 -1.76 42.40 2.61
N TYR A 911 -1.71 41.86 1.39
CA TYR A 911 -0.49 41.74 0.60
C TYR A 911 -0.65 42.55 -0.68
N LEU A 912 0.14 43.61 -0.79
CA LEU A 912 0.08 44.61 -1.85
C LEU A 912 1.49 44.84 -2.41
N ARG A 913 2.27 43.77 -2.58
CA ARG A 913 3.68 43.86 -2.99
C ARG A 913 3.78 44.31 -4.43
N ASN A 914 4.79 45.11 -4.75
CA ASN A 914 5.11 45.49 -6.13
C ASN A 914 3.89 46.03 -6.92
N CYS A 915 2.97 46.72 -6.25
CA CYS A 915 1.80 47.35 -6.89
C CYS A 915 2.22 48.70 -7.47
N PRO A 916 2.26 48.88 -8.81
CA PRO A 916 2.90 50.07 -9.39
C PRO A 916 2.16 51.39 -9.11
N ASN A 917 0.83 51.32 -8.96
CA ASN A 917 -0.03 52.48 -8.69
C ASN A 917 -0.34 52.68 -7.20
N LEU A 918 0.31 51.89 -6.32
CA LEU A 918 0.21 52.09 -4.88
C LEU A 918 1.12 53.25 -4.46
N ASP A 919 0.51 54.39 -4.16
CA ASP A 919 1.18 55.58 -3.66
C ASP A 919 0.91 55.84 -2.17
N ASP A 920 1.49 56.91 -1.64
CA ASP A 920 1.25 57.35 -0.26
C ASP A 920 -0.23 57.58 0.07
N LEU A 921 -1.03 58.08 -0.89
CA LEU A 921 -2.45 58.37 -0.67
C LEU A 921 -3.26 57.07 -0.56
N ALA A 922 -2.96 56.09 -1.42
CA ALA A 922 -3.57 54.78 -1.38
C ALA A 922 -3.24 54.06 -0.05
N LEU A 923 -1.98 54.13 0.40
CA LEU A 923 -1.58 53.53 1.69
C LEU A 923 -2.23 54.24 2.89
N GLU A 924 -2.46 55.56 2.81
CA GLU A 924 -3.22 56.30 3.84
C GLU A 924 -4.68 55.84 3.99
N CYS A 925 -5.25 55.09 3.04
CA CYS A 925 -6.59 54.50 3.20
C CYS A 925 -6.66 53.55 4.40
N PHE A 926 -5.54 52.95 4.81
CA PHE A 926 -5.47 52.09 5.99
C PHE A 926 -5.74 52.81 7.31
N LEU A 927 -5.75 54.14 7.34
CA LEU A 927 -6.19 54.93 8.49
C LEU A 927 -7.68 54.71 8.81
N ASN A 928 -8.48 54.25 7.83
CA ASN A 928 -9.90 53.93 8.01
C ASN A 928 -10.16 52.43 8.26
N ALA A 929 -9.09 51.64 8.31
CA ALA A 929 -9.22 50.20 8.33
C ALA A 929 -9.57 49.66 9.72
N SER A 930 -10.10 48.44 9.76
CA SER A 930 -10.63 47.88 11.00
C SER A 930 -9.54 47.51 12.00
N GLN A 931 -9.92 47.36 13.28
CA GLN A 931 -9.02 46.92 14.35
C GLN A 931 -8.54 45.45 14.19
N CYS A 932 -9.05 44.72 13.19
CA CYS A 932 -8.69 43.33 12.92
C CYS A 932 -7.39 43.18 12.13
N ILE A 933 -6.85 44.26 11.54
CA ILE A 933 -5.61 44.20 10.77
C ILE A 933 -4.48 43.65 11.65
N SER A 934 -3.72 42.74 11.06
CA SER A 934 -2.53 42.14 11.62
C SER A 934 -1.31 42.28 10.71
N ILE A 935 -1.48 42.23 9.38
CA ILE A 935 -0.38 42.30 8.42
C ILE A 935 -0.75 43.25 7.29
N ILE A 936 0.16 44.16 6.96
CA ILE A 936 0.15 44.99 5.75
C ILE A 936 1.52 44.81 5.10
N ASP A 937 1.58 44.18 3.94
CA ASP A 937 2.82 43.99 3.18
C ASP A 937 2.80 44.86 1.93
N VAL A 938 3.65 45.89 1.91
CA VAL A 938 3.81 46.84 0.79
C VAL A 938 5.22 46.74 0.20
N SER A 939 5.86 45.58 0.33
CA SER A 939 7.23 45.37 -0.16
C SER A 939 7.35 45.73 -1.65
N ALA A 940 8.46 46.36 -2.01
CA ALA A 940 8.76 46.84 -3.37
C ALA A 940 7.71 47.80 -3.97
N CYS A 941 6.95 48.55 -3.17
CA CYS A 941 6.06 49.59 -3.68
C CYS A 941 6.79 50.94 -3.81
N LEU A 942 7.17 51.32 -5.02
CA LEU A 942 7.99 52.51 -5.28
C LEU A 942 7.27 53.85 -5.00
N GLY A 943 5.93 53.87 -5.02
CA GLY A 943 5.13 55.06 -4.71
C GLY A 943 4.96 55.35 -3.22
N VAL A 944 5.42 54.45 -2.35
CA VAL A 944 5.31 54.57 -0.88
C VAL A 944 6.56 55.22 -0.32
N SER A 945 6.37 56.30 0.45
CA SER A 945 7.45 57.06 1.09
C SER A 945 7.33 57.07 2.62
N ASN A 946 8.32 57.66 3.29
CA ASN A 946 8.28 57.92 4.72
C ASN A 946 7.02 58.67 5.19
N LYS A 947 6.35 59.44 4.33
CA LYS A 947 5.21 60.27 4.67
C LYS A 947 4.00 59.44 5.11
N SER A 948 3.55 58.49 4.30
CA SER A 948 2.40 57.62 4.62
C SER A 948 2.74 56.65 5.75
N ILE A 949 3.93 56.07 5.74
CA ILE A 949 4.42 55.18 6.82
C ILE A 949 4.40 55.91 8.16
N GLN A 950 4.92 57.14 8.22
CA GLN A 950 4.92 57.92 9.45
C GLN A 950 3.51 58.26 9.95
N LYS A 951 2.54 58.45 9.04
CA LYS A 951 1.12 58.65 9.40
C LYS A 951 0.52 57.37 9.99
N ILE A 952 0.72 56.21 9.35
CA ILE A 952 0.28 54.91 9.86
C ILE A 952 0.87 54.61 11.24
N LEU A 953 2.19 54.84 11.41
CA LEU A 953 2.89 54.67 12.69
C LEU A 953 2.25 55.51 13.82
N LYS A 954 1.84 56.75 13.51
CA LYS A 954 1.21 57.67 14.48
C LYS A 954 -0.25 57.35 14.76
N HIS A 955 -0.95 56.73 13.81
CA HIS A 955 -2.37 56.43 13.93
C HIS A 955 -2.64 55.20 14.81
N PHE A 956 -1.93 54.09 14.55
CA PHE A 956 -2.12 52.87 15.32
C PHE A 956 -1.31 52.88 16.62
N THR A 957 -1.85 53.48 17.68
CA THR A 957 -1.19 53.56 18.99
C THR A 957 -1.66 52.49 19.98
N PHE A 958 -0.82 52.16 20.98
CA PHE A 958 -1.26 51.32 22.09
C PHE A 958 -2.21 52.11 23.00
N GLU A 959 -3.49 51.73 23.00
CA GLU A 959 -4.49 52.27 23.93
C GLU A 959 -4.50 51.47 25.24
N ASP A 960 -4.32 50.15 25.14
CA ASP A 960 -4.32 49.21 26.26
C ASP A 960 -3.19 48.19 26.17
N LYS A 961 -2.87 47.54 27.30
CA LYS A 961 -1.86 46.44 27.37
C LYS A 961 -2.21 45.22 26.50
N ASN A 962 -3.46 45.10 26.07
CA ASN A 962 -3.95 43.96 25.28
C ASN A 962 -4.00 44.25 23.77
N SER A 963 -3.64 45.46 23.32
CA SER A 963 -3.66 45.77 21.88
C SER A 963 -2.68 44.89 21.12
N LYS A 964 -3.14 44.27 20.03
CA LYS A 964 -2.31 43.44 19.15
C LYS A 964 -1.42 44.31 18.27
N THR A 965 -0.18 43.87 18.06
CA THR A 965 0.74 44.50 17.11
C THR A 965 0.30 44.24 15.67
N ILE A 966 0.65 45.16 14.78
CA ILE A 966 0.42 45.06 13.34
C ILE A 966 1.78 44.99 12.67
N THR A 967 2.04 43.99 11.84
CA THR A 967 3.28 43.90 11.07
C THR A 967 3.12 44.68 9.77
N LEU A 968 3.96 45.69 9.57
CA LEU A 968 4.04 46.46 8.32
C LEU A 968 5.35 46.08 7.63
N VAL A 969 5.24 45.28 6.57
CA VAL A 969 6.38 44.81 5.79
C VAL A 969 6.69 45.84 4.70
N VAL A 970 7.92 46.34 4.69
CA VAL A 970 8.42 47.43 3.83
C VAL A 970 9.75 47.05 3.16
N GLY A 971 9.95 45.75 2.94
CA GLY A 971 11.14 45.23 2.25
C GLY A 971 11.26 45.83 0.85
N SER A 972 12.47 46.25 0.45
CA SER A 972 12.75 46.86 -0.86
C SER A 972 11.86 48.06 -1.24
N THR A 973 11.19 48.67 -0.26
CA THR A 973 10.42 49.90 -0.42
C THR A 973 11.38 51.08 -0.21
N ALA A 974 11.27 52.14 -1.02
CA ALA A 974 12.19 53.27 -1.00
C ALA A 974 11.97 54.21 0.21
N ILE A 975 12.16 53.69 1.43
CA ILE A 975 11.97 54.42 2.69
C ILE A 975 13.29 54.55 3.47
N GLN A 976 13.46 55.68 4.14
CA GLN A 976 14.60 55.97 5.02
C GLN A 976 14.21 55.69 6.48
N ILE A 977 14.53 54.51 6.97
CA ILE A 977 14.06 54.03 8.29
C ILE A 977 14.52 54.96 9.43
N GLU A 978 15.70 55.58 9.29
CA GLU A 978 16.29 56.48 10.27
C GLU A 978 15.45 57.75 10.50
N LEU A 979 14.63 58.14 9.51
CA LEU A 979 13.74 59.31 9.61
C LEU A 979 12.40 58.99 10.28
N LEU A 980 12.08 57.72 10.53
CA LEU A 980 10.80 57.29 11.12
C LEU A 980 10.84 57.37 12.65
N ARG A 981 9.78 57.94 13.23
CA ARG A 981 9.55 57.99 14.68
C ARG A 981 8.53 56.94 15.10
N ILE A 982 9.00 55.90 15.79
CA ILE A 982 8.21 54.73 16.23
C ILE A 982 7.93 54.82 17.74
N ARG A 983 7.31 55.90 18.22
CA ARG A 983 6.94 56.03 19.65
C ARG A 983 5.46 55.69 19.85
N ASN A 984 5.19 54.80 20.81
CA ASN A 984 3.85 54.33 21.17
C ASN A 984 3.03 53.71 20.01
N SER A 985 3.68 53.19 18.96
CA SER A 985 3.01 52.58 17.81
C SER A 985 2.83 51.08 18.01
N ARG A 986 1.67 50.56 17.63
CA ARG A 986 1.37 49.12 17.50
C ARG A 986 2.04 48.49 16.28
N ILE A 987 2.54 49.30 15.35
CA ILE A 987 3.14 48.84 14.11
C ILE A 987 4.58 48.37 14.37
N VAL A 988 4.87 47.14 13.94
CA VAL A 988 6.22 46.57 13.88
C VAL A 988 6.64 46.60 12.42
N LEU A 989 7.70 47.36 12.11
CA LEU A 989 8.26 47.40 10.77
C LEU A 989 9.09 46.13 10.52
N ASP A 990 8.73 45.39 9.48
CA ASP A 990 9.53 44.29 8.97
C ASP A 990 10.24 44.73 7.68
N LEU A 991 11.57 44.65 7.70
CA LEU A 991 12.44 45.08 6.60
C LEU A 991 12.86 43.92 5.70
N ASN A 992 12.45 42.70 6.03
CA ASN A 992 12.79 41.53 5.23
C ASN A 992 12.16 41.67 3.85
N ASP A 993 12.99 41.56 2.82
CA ASP A 993 12.52 41.55 1.46
C ASP A 993 11.74 40.27 1.17
N SER A 994 10.42 40.38 1.18
CA SER A 994 9.46 39.34 0.79
C SER A 994 8.77 39.71 -0.53
N SER A 995 9.32 40.67 -1.30
CA SER A 995 8.68 41.19 -2.51
C SER A 995 8.54 40.14 -3.61
N SER A 996 9.51 39.21 -3.69
CA SER A 996 9.36 38.00 -4.47
C SER A 996 8.36 37.06 -3.78
N LEU A 997 7.30 36.68 -4.49
CA LEU A 997 6.57 35.48 -4.09
C LEU A 997 7.58 34.32 -4.09
N PRO A 998 7.44 33.33 -3.19
CA PRO A 998 8.20 32.11 -3.31
C PRO A 998 7.94 31.55 -4.71
N LEU A 999 8.93 31.68 -5.61
CA LEU A 999 8.98 30.89 -6.83
C LEU A 999 9.28 29.47 -6.39
N ASP A 1000 8.29 28.79 -5.82
CA ASP A 1000 8.34 27.35 -5.84
C ASP A 1000 8.10 26.99 -7.31
N ILE A 1001 9.19 26.90 -8.09
CA ILE A 1001 9.23 26.61 -9.53
C ILE A 1001 8.40 25.36 -9.84
N PHE A 1002 8.24 24.46 -8.86
CA PHE A 1002 7.38 23.29 -8.95
C PHE A 1002 5.88 23.61 -9.00
N THR A 1003 5.45 24.75 -8.45
CA THR A 1003 4.05 25.19 -8.41
C THR A 1003 3.70 26.23 -9.46
N ASN A 1004 4.67 27.04 -9.91
CA ASN A 1004 4.46 28.10 -10.91
C ASN A 1004 5.47 28.01 -12.07
N PRO A 1005 5.55 26.89 -12.81
CA PRO A 1005 6.32 26.91 -14.04
C PRO A 1005 5.67 27.89 -15.01
N SER A 1006 6.44 28.79 -15.62
CA SER A 1006 5.94 29.50 -16.81
C SER A 1006 5.72 28.48 -17.93
N ILE A 1007 4.83 28.75 -18.90
CA ILE A 1007 4.72 27.87 -20.08
C ILE A 1007 6.05 27.66 -20.78
N LYS A 1008 6.96 28.64 -20.77
CA LYS A 1008 8.30 28.50 -21.38
C LYS A 1008 9.20 27.56 -20.59
N GLU A 1009 9.12 27.61 -19.25
CA GLU A 1009 9.79 26.62 -18.40
C GLU A 1009 9.14 25.25 -18.56
N PHE A 1010 7.81 25.18 -18.69
CA PHE A 1010 7.10 23.95 -18.99
C PHE A 1010 7.50 23.39 -20.35
N GLU A 1011 7.47 24.17 -21.43
CA GLU A 1011 7.92 23.77 -22.77
C GLU A 1011 9.41 23.42 -22.77
N GLY A 1012 10.22 24.10 -21.95
CA GLY A 1012 11.63 23.79 -21.74
C GLY A 1012 11.82 22.46 -21.00
N ILE A 1013 11.03 22.20 -19.96
CA ILE A 1013 11.02 20.95 -19.19
C ILE A 1013 10.43 19.82 -20.04
N GLU A 1014 9.38 20.08 -20.81
CA GLU A 1014 8.72 19.16 -21.72
C GLU A 1014 9.66 18.82 -22.87
N LYS A 1015 10.37 19.80 -23.45
CA LYS A 1015 11.47 19.55 -24.40
C LYS A 1015 12.59 18.78 -23.73
N LYS A 1016 12.97 19.09 -22.50
CA LYS A 1016 14.04 18.37 -21.79
C LYS A 1016 13.65 16.93 -21.47
N ILE A 1017 12.39 16.70 -21.12
CA ILE A 1017 11.83 15.37 -20.87
C ILE A 1017 11.58 14.64 -22.17
N LYS A 1018 11.09 15.30 -23.22
CA LYS A 1018 11.02 14.76 -24.58
C LYS A 1018 12.42 14.46 -25.10
N ASN A 1019 13.44 15.23 -24.77
CA ASN A 1019 14.84 14.99 -25.13
C ASN A 1019 15.45 13.86 -24.29
N GLU A 1020 15.22 13.80 -22.98
CA GLU A 1020 15.66 12.69 -22.12
C GLU A 1020 14.93 11.40 -22.53
N LEU A 1021 13.64 11.49 -22.84
CA LEU A 1021 12.87 10.41 -23.45
C LEU A 1021 13.41 10.11 -24.84
N GLU A 1022 13.74 11.10 -25.69
CA GLU A 1022 14.31 10.89 -27.02
C GLU A 1022 15.71 10.29 -26.98
N ASP A 1023 16.51 10.55 -25.96
CA ASP A 1023 17.82 9.92 -25.78
C ASP A 1023 17.62 8.48 -25.30
N ILE A 1024 16.68 8.24 -24.39
CA ILE A 1024 16.23 6.88 -24.03
C ILE A 1024 15.62 6.17 -25.25
N TYR A 1025 14.90 6.89 -26.12
CA TYR A 1025 14.23 6.42 -27.33
C TYR A 1025 15.17 6.35 -28.54
N LYS A 1026 16.31 7.04 -28.58
CA LYS A 1026 17.31 6.88 -29.65
C LYS A 1026 18.07 5.58 -29.45
N ASP A 1027 18.37 5.24 -28.20
CA ASP A 1027 18.83 3.88 -27.87
C ASP A 1027 17.68 2.85 -27.91
N CYS A 1028 16.42 3.27 -27.79
CA CYS A 1028 15.25 2.40 -27.94
C CYS A 1028 14.50 2.52 -29.28
N ASN A 1029 15.07 3.12 -30.32
CA ASN A 1029 14.26 3.56 -31.49
C ASN A 1029 13.73 2.36 -32.28
N ILE A 1030 14.40 1.23 -32.16
CA ILE A 1030 13.96 -0.06 -32.70
C ILE A 1030 12.93 -0.77 -31.78
N MET A 1031 12.93 -0.48 -30.49
CA MET A 1031 12.00 -1.07 -29.53
C MET A 1031 10.68 -0.31 -29.46
N ASP A 1032 10.65 0.99 -29.78
CA ASP A 1032 9.43 1.79 -29.69
C ASP A 1032 8.60 1.88 -30.96
N VAL A 1033 9.14 1.63 -32.15
CA VAL A 1033 8.27 1.27 -33.28
C VAL A 1033 7.55 -0.05 -32.97
N LYS A 1034 8.22 -1.00 -32.32
CA LYS A 1034 7.58 -2.22 -31.83
C LYS A 1034 6.61 -1.96 -30.67
N LYS A 1035 6.94 -1.08 -29.71
CA LYS A 1035 6.02 -0.77 -28.61
C LYS A 1035 4.87 0.11 -29.04
N SER A 1036 5.02 1.08 -29.93
CA SER A 1036 3.92 1.84 -30.54
C SER A 1036 3.01 0.89 -31.31
N TYR A 1037 3.56 -0.03 -32.12
CA TYR A 1037 2.75 -1.05 -32.78
C TYR A 1037 2.08 -2.00 -31.77
N ILE A 1038 2.73 -2.28 -30.63
CA ILE A 1038 2.15 -3.09 -29.55
C ILE A 1038 1.13 -2.28 -28.74
N VAL A 1039 1.32 -0.98 -28.55
CA VAL A 1039 0.48 -0.10 -27.76
C VAL A 1039 -0.75 0.27 -28.59
N GLY A 1040 -0.61 0.72 -29.83
CA GLY A 1040 -1.73 0.85 -30.78
C GLY A 1040 -2.49 -0.46 -30.96
N ALA A 1041 -1.80 -1.61 -31.06
CA ALA A 1041 -2.48 -2.91 -31.07
C ALA A 1041 -3.07 -3.34 -29.71
N LEU A 1042 -2.65 -2.75 -28.59
CA LEU A 1042 -3.20 -3.02 -27.24
C LEU A 1042 -4.28 -2.02 -26.83
N THR A 1043 -4.26 -0.79 -27.35
CA THR A 1043 -5.22 0.28 -27.05
C THR A 1043 -6.29 0.41 -28.12
N GLY A 1044 -6.10 -0.17 -29.31
CA GLY A 1044 -7.16 -0.29 -30.33
C GLY A 1044 -7.56 1.01 -31.00
N GLU A 1045 -6.81 2.09 -30.76
CA GLU A 1045 -7.02 3.42 -31.34
C GLU A 1045 -5.94 3.66 -32.41
N ASP A 1046 -6.09 3.03 -33.57
CA ASP A 1046 -5.54 3.59 -34.81
C ASP A 1046 -6.74 3.76 -35.75
N GLU A 1047 -7.15 5.01 -35.95
CA GLU A 1047 -8.07 5.39 -37.02
C GLU A 1047 -7.40 5.00 -38.34
N SER A 1048 -7.78 3.85 -38.89
CA SER A 1048 -7.35 3.44 -40.21
C SER A 1048 -7.90 4.46 -41.21
N PRO A 1049 -7.08 5.09 -42.07
CA PRO A 1049 -7.59 6.03 -43.06
C PRO A 1049 -8.65 5.33 -43.94
N ILE A 1050 -9.80 5.97 -44.11
CA ILE A 1050 -10.91 5.48 -44.91
C ILE A 1050 -10.60 5.84 -46.38
N PHE A 1051 -10.46 4.84 -47.23
CA PHE A 1051 -10.19 5.02 -48.66
C PHE A 1051 -11.49 4.94 -49.48
N ASN A 1052 -11.68 5.85 -50.43
CA ASN A 1052 -12.88 5.86 -51.28
C ASN A 1052 -12.74 4.96 -52.52
N SER A 1053 -11.53 4.45 -52.80
CA SER A 1053 -11.29 3.49 -53.87
C SER A 1053 -10.13 2.54 -53.57
N HIS A 1054 -10.09 1.42 -54.28
CA HIS A 1054 -8.99 0.45 -54.19
C HIS A 1054 -7.66 1.03 -54.67
N GLU A 1055 -7.68 1.93 -55.66
CA GLU A 1055 -6.46 2.58 -56.18
C GLU A 1055 -5.83 3.51 -55.13
N GLU A 1056 -6.66 4.25 -54.37
CA GLU A 1056 -6.22 5.14 -53.29
C GLU A 1056 -5.53 4.38 -52.15
N MET A 1057 -6.06 3.19 -51.82
CA MET A 1057 -5.47 2.28 -50.84
C MET A 1057 -4.11 1.74 -51.31
N VAL A 1058 -3.98 1.40 -52.59
CA VAL A 1058 -2.72 0.89 -53.17
C VAL A 1058 -1.67 2.00 -53.25
N GLU A 1059 -2.05 3.23 -53.61
CA GLU A 1059 -1.17 4.40 -53.58
C GLU A 1059 -0.64 4.68 -52.18
N TRP A 1060 -1.52 4.68 -51.17
CA TRP A 1060 -1.12 4.85 -49.77
C TRP A 1060 -0.16 3.74 -49.32
N ALA A 1061 -0.46 2.48 -49.65
CA ALA A 1061 0.40 1.35 -49.31
C ALA A 1061 1.78 1.43 -49.98
N LYS A 1062 1.85 1.88 -51.25
CA LYS A 1062 3.10 2.14 -51.96
C LYS A 1062 3.92 3.25 -51.32
N LYS A 1063 3.25 4.34 -50.93
CA LYS A 1063 3.89 5.47 -50.26
C LYS A 1063 4.49 5.06 -48.91
N GLU A 1064 3.77 4.22 -48.17
CA GLU A 1064 4.23 3.77 -46.86
C GLU A 1064 5.31 2.70 -46.93
N ALA A 1065 5.26 1.83 -47.94
CA ALA A 1065 6.38 0.94 -48.24
C ALA A 1065 7.63 1.74 -48.64
N ALA A 1066 7.49 2.80 -49.44
CA ALA A 1066 8.60 3.67 -49.82
C ALA A 1066 9.22 4.40 -48.61
N ASN A 1067 8.39 4.91 -47.69
CA ASN A 1067 8.86 5.51 -46.43
C ASN A 1067 9.63 4.52 -45.54
N LEU A 1068 9.26 3.24 -45.61
CA LEU A 1068 9.92 2.17 -44.88
C LEU A 1068 11.11 1.56 -45.64
N ASN A 1069 11.50 2.11 -46.80
CA ASN A 1069 12.53 1.56 -47.70
C ASN A 1069 12.25 0.10 -48.13
N ILE A 1070 10.97 -0.25 -48.23
CA ILE A 1070 10.49 -1.54 -48.72
C ILE A 1070 10.12 -1.33 -50.20
N GLN A 1071 10.86 -1.95 -51.12
CA GLN A 1071 10.38 -2.09 -52.51
C GLN A 1071 9.17 -3.04 -52.51
N LEU A 1072 8.01 -2.50 -52.88
CA LEU A 1072 6.79 -3.27 -53.13
C LEU A 1072 6.81 -3.91 -54.52
#